data_AF-A0A936T080-F1
#
_entry.id   AF-A0A936T080-F1
#
_cell.length_a   1.000
_cell.length_b   1.000
_cell.length_c   1.000
_cell.angle_alpha   90.00
_cell.angle_beta   90.00
_cell.angle_gamma   90.00
#
_symmetry.space_group_name_H-M   'P 1'
#
loop_
_entity.id
_entity.type
_entity.pdbx_description
1 polymer ?
#
loop_
_entity_poly.entity_id
_entity_poly.type
_entity_poly.pdbx_seq_one_letter_code
_entity_poly.pdbx_strand_id
1 'polypeptide(L)'
;MRSPTHRVLLFSVAFAGSTCNSSPPTKIDVPTIAAFAPNAPSLVTTAETKIVAPNGKPSDLFGFSVAMSGDTIIIGTPYEDSAAQDAGAAYVFVRKNGDWLFEQKLVAPDFGATRWFGYSVAIDGDNAIVGSPQADGNMLDAGAAYVFSRTNGSWSALPKIVASDGKPSDMFGHAVAISGNSLLVGCPKSDAKGIDAGAAYVFVWNGAQYAEQKKLLTADAAPNDHLGAAVAMDGETALVGAPDAGVFGPNSGSAYVFFRQGTLWSQQKKLISPNGAAGDAFGWAVDIEHNSAIVGAPHADSMGADSGAAYSFVRTGIAWNPNAILLPQGLAADDRFGSSVAMSGNSTVIGALLDDTTNANTGAAYVFTRNGSSWSQDIELVASDAVIGDAYGFAVAISGDTTVVSAYLDDDLGTSSGSAYVYVLKNDTGDDCVSAAECASGYCVDGVCCDSACDLGPCDGCSIATGASADGICTLLDGATCDDGNACTLTDTCLVGQCVGASPMVCSDDPCFAGICDPATGVCLAEVKPDGANCDDGNACTALDVCTGGVCLGTKSTECLAINACHAEGTCDTISGACSALELPDGTVCPGGACRSGTCVPNELPPTGVLVTGGGCDCRMHVDASAYTRGWGSAAMIGLVAMRKARQRRSLHHMKPR
;
A
#
# COMPACT_ATOMS: atom_id res chain seq x y z
N MET A 1 46.72 -44.98 61.22
CA MET A 1 45.86 -46.13 61.62
C MET A 1 44.39 -45.76 61.38
N ARG A 2 43.42 -46.60 61.77
CA ARG A 2 42.01 -46.46 61.36
C ARG A 2 41.24 -45.35 62.12
N SER A 3 40.19 -44.89 61.44
CA SER A 3 38.97 -44.20 61.91
C SER A 3 38.36 -44.77 63.22
N PRO A 4 37.51 -43.98 63.89
CA PRO A 4 36.16 -44.44 64.25
C PRO A 4 35.08 -43.74 63.40
N THR A 5 33.93 -44.41 63.24
CA THR A 5 32.77 -43.92 62.49
C THR A 5 31.56 -43.80 63.42
N HIS A 6 30.69 -42.83 63.17
CA HIS A 6 29.32 -42.84 63.69
C HIS A 6 28.34 -43.00 62.54
N ARG A 7 27.38 -43.91 62.71
CA ARG A 7 26.27 -44.15 61.77
C ARG A 7 25.10 -43.24 62.12
N VAL A 8 24.46 -42.67 61.11
CA VAL A 8 23.08 -42.16 61.20
C VAL A 8 22.16 -43.19 60.54
N LEU A 9 21.05 -43.51 61.20
CA LEU A 9 20.03 -44.42 60.69
C LEU A 9 18.97 -43.64 59.90
N LEU A 10 18.84 -43.92 58.61
CA LEU A 10 17.72 -43.47 57.79
C LEU A 10 16.54 -44.41 57.98
N PHE A 11 15.42 -43.88 58.48
CA PHE A 11 14.12 -44.57 58.45
C PHE A 11 13.41 -44.26 57.14
N SER A 12 13.32 -45.25 56.25
CA SER A 12 12.52 -45.15 55.03
C SER A 12 11.04 -45.29 55.35
N VAL A 13 10.31 -44.18 55.37
CA VAL A 13 8.83 -44.19 55.32
C VAL A 13 8.42 -44.01 53.87
N ALA A 14 7.86 -45.05 53.26
CA ALA A 14 7.33 -44.97 51.91
C ALA A 14 5.91 -44.40 51.91
N PHE A 15 5.72 -43.23 51.28
CA PHE A 15 4.42 -42.79 50.79
C PHE A 15 4.43 -42.80 49.26
N ALA A 16 3.32 -43.25 48.67
CA ALA A 16 3.22 -43.49 47.23
C ALA A 16 2.42 -42.39 46.53
N GLY A 17 2.80 -42.09 45.29
CA GLY A 17 1.83 -41.76 44.24
C GLY A 17 1.29 -40.32 44.18
N SER A 18 2.14 -39.35 43.86
CA SER A 18 1.72 -38.25 42.98
C SER A 18 2.87 -37.87 42.04
N THR A 19 2.72 -38.18 40.76
CA THR A 19 3.71 -37.83 39.73
C THR A 19 3.52 -36.38 39.32
N CYS A 20 4.31 -35.46 39.89
CA CYS A 20 4.47 -34.13 39.33
C CYS A 20 5.12 -34.27 37.94
N ASN A 21 4.30 -34.17 36.89
CA ASN A 21 4.78 -34.11 35.51
C ASN A 21 5.35 -32.71 35.23
N SER A 22 6.47 -32.37 35.87
CA SER A 22 7.20 -31.14 35.61
C SER A 22 7.89 -31.26 34.24
N SER A 23 7.15 -30.96 33.19
CA SER A 23 7.77 -30.53 31.93
C SER A 23 8.77 -29.41 32.25
N PRO A 24 9.97 -29.40 31.64
CA PRO A 24 10.84 -28.24 31.74
C PRO A 24 10.07 -27.00 31.26
N PRO A 25 10.35 -25.80 31.81
CA PRO A 25 9.68 -24.59 31.38
C PRO A 25 9.77 -24.49 29.86
N THR A 26 8.62 -24.28 29.21
CA THR A 26 8.57 -24.02 27.77
C THR A 26 9.55 -22.90 27.46
N LYS A 27 10.43 -23.15 26.49
CA LYS A 27 11.41 -22.20 25.99
C LYS A 27 10.75 -20.83 25.89
N ILE A 28 11.24 -19.85 26.64
CA ILE A 28 10.79 -18.46 26.47
C ILE A 28 11.20 -18.12 25.04
N ASP A 29 10.22 -17.82 24.19
CA ASP A 29 10.49 -17.26 22.88
C ASP A 29 11.06 -15.86 23.13
N VAL A 30 12.39 -15.78 23.05
CA VAL A 30 13.15 -14.54 23.22
C VAL A 30 12.67 -13.61 22.11
N PRO A 31 12.05 -12.46 22.43
CA PRO A 31 11.54 -11.56 21.41
C PRO A 31 12.71 -11.07 20.57
N THR A 32 12.46 -10.92 19.27
CA THR A 32 13.47 -10.37 18.36
C THR A 32 13.75 -8.92 18.76
N ILE A 33 15.02 -8.60 18.99
CA ILE A 33 15.46 -7.21 18.84
C ILE A 33 15.09 -6.80 17.41
N ALA A 34 14.48 -5.62 17.25
CA ALA A 34 14.16 -5.05 15.95
C ALA A 34 15.46 -4.74 15.21
N ALA A 35 15.96 -5.72 14.46
CA ALA A 35 17.18 -5.58 13.70
C ALA A 35 16.91 -4.70 12.48
N PHE A 36 17.81 -3.75 12.23
CA PHE A 36 17.76 -2.87 11.07
C PHE A 36 17.61 -3.68 9.77
N ALA A 37 16.48 -3.50 9.09
CA ALA A 37 16.23 -4.06 7.78
C ALA A 37 16.66 -3.04 6.73
N PRO A 38 17.70 -3.30 5.92
CA PRO A 38 18.21 -2.34 4.91
C PRO A 38 17.28 -2.18 3.69
N ASN A 39 16.06 -2.70 3.78
CA ASN A 39 14.99 -2.70 2.78
C ASN A 39 13.64 -2.37 3.46
N ALA A 40 13.67 -1.62 4.56
CA ALA A 40 12.47 -1.02 5.15
C ALA A 40 12.10 0.26 4.39
N PRO A 41 10.82 0.64 4.32
CA PRO A 41 10.42 1.89 3.68
C PRO A 41 11.01 3.07 4.45
N SER A 42 11.75 3.93 3.76
CA SER A 42 12.42 5.08 4.37
C SER A 42 11.46 6.27 4.39
N LEU A 43 10.76 6.47 5.51
CA LEU A 43 9.91 7.64 5.70
C LEU A 43 10.75 8.93 5.59
N VAL A 44 10.27 9.91 4.85
CA VAL A 44 10.87 11.24 4.71
C VAL A 44 9.92 12.35 5.16
N THR A 45 10.50 13.40 5.73
CA THR A 45 9.79 14.62 6.12
C THR A 45 9.45 15.45 4.89
N THR A 46 8.16 15.65 4.62
CA THR A 46 7.67 16.52 3.53
C THR A 46 7.28 17.93 3.99
N ALA A 47 7.02 18.11 5.28
CA ALA A 47 6.82 19.40 5.92
C ALA A 47 7.24 19.34 7.39
N GLU A 48 7.83 20.42 7.88
CA GLU A 48 8.10 20.69 9.29
C GLU A 48 7.37 22.00 9.68
N THR A 49 6.87 22.11 10.90
CA THR A 49 6.27 23.34 11.43
C THR A 49 6.55 23.47 12.92
N LYS A 50 7.41 24.41 13.30
CA LYS A 50 7.61 24.83 14.70
C LYS A 50 6.39 25.62 15.16
N ILE A 51 5.80 25.18 16.28
CA ILE A 51 4.68 25.78 16.99
C ILE A 51 5.21 26.26 18.34
N VAL A 52 4.92 27.53 18.65
CA VAL A 52 5.22 28.18 19.94
C VAL A 52 3.95 28.70 20.59
N ALA A 53 3.96 28.89 21.91
CA ALA A 53 2.87 29.54 22.62
C ALA A 53 2.66 30.99 22.12
N PRO A 54 1.45 31.41 21.67
CA PRO A 54 1.20 32.76 21.16
C PRO A 54 1.42 33.91 22.16
N ASN A 55 1.62 33.59 23.44
CA ASN A 55 2.00 34.52 24.52
C ASN A 55 3.03 33.85 25.46
N GLY A 56 3.92 33.01 24.92
CA GLY A 56 4.92 32.26 25.70
C GLY A 56 5.87 33.18 26.47
N LYS A 57 6.24 32.73 27.66
CA LYS A 57 7.18 33.39 28.57
C LYS A 57 8.27 32.39 29.00
N PRO A 58 9.42 32.87 29.52
CA PRO A 58 10.36 31.99 30.20
C PRO A 58 9.67 31.10 31.24
N SER A 59 10.02 29.82 31.24
CA SER A 59 9.55 28.79 32.17
C SER A 59 8.07 28.40 32.11
N ASP A 60 7.29 28.82 31.10
CA ASP A 60 5.91 28.32 30.89
C ASP A 60 5.88 26.80 30.54
N LEU A 61 7.00 26.25 30.04
CA LEU A 61 7.21 24.87 29.55
C LEU A 61 6.18 24.40 28.51
N PHE A 62 6.05 25.11 27.40
CA PHE A 62 5.20 24.70 26.27
C PHE A 62 5.74 23.43 25.61
N GLY A 63 4.87 22.42 25.46
CA GLY A 63 5.29 21.10 24.98
C GLY A 63 5.57 20.09 26.09
N PHE A 64 5.40 20.45 27.37
CA PHE A 64 5.53 19.49 28.48
C PHE A 64 4.61 18.27 28.32
N SER A 65 3.44 18.44 27.70
CA SER A 65 2.64 17.32 27.19
C SER A 65 2.03 17.67 25.83
N VAL A 66 1.81 16.66 25.00
CA VAL A 66 1.19 16.81 23.68
C VAL A 66 0.30 15.63 23.36
N ALA A 67 -0.82 15.89 22.69
CA ALA A 67 -1.69 14.87 22.13
C ALA A 67 -2.38 15.41 20.86
N MET A 68 -2.79 14.53 19.95
CA MET A 68 -3.43 14.92 18.70
C MET A 68 -4.51 13.92 18.27
N SER A 69 -5.47 14.41 17.49
CA SER A 69 -6.50 13.59 16.84
C SER A 69 -6.81 14.21 15.48
N GLY A 70 -6.30 13.60 14.40
CA GLY A 70 -6.36 14.15 13.05
C GLY A 70 -5.81 15.58 12.96
N ASP A 71 -6.62 16.49 12.39
CA ASP A 71 -6.28 17.91 12.18
C ASP A 71 -6.32 18.77 13.47
N THR A 72 -6.22 18.19 14.67
CA THR A 72 -6.25 18.93 15.94
C THR A 72 -5.16 18.44 16.90
N ILE A 73 -4.35 19.37 17.40
CA ILE A 73 -3.28 19.17 18.38
C ILE A 73 -3.64 19.93 19.66
N ILE A 74 -3.34 19.35 20.82
CA ILE A 74 -3.36 20.03 22.13
C ILE A 74 -1.98 19.92 22.76
N ILE A 75 -1.44 21.05 23.21
CA ILE A 75 -0.13 21.16 23.86
C ILE A 75 -0.29 21.76 25.26
N GLY A 76 0.28 21.12 26.27
CA GLY A 76 0.27 21.57 27.67
C GLY A 76 1.40 22.55 28.02
N THR A 77 1.10 23.45 28.96
CA THR A 77 2.02 24.40 29.62
C THR A 77 1.69 24.43 31.12
N PRO A 78 2.21 23.49 31.95
CA PRO A 78 1.82 23.39 33.35
C PRO A 78 2.21 24.59 34.22
N TYR A 79 3.21 25.38 33.81
CA TYR A 79 3.74 26.50 34.59
C TYR A 79 3.26 27.88 34.08
N GLU A 80 2.22 27.91 33.23
CA GLU A 80 1.72 29.16 32.65
C GLU A 80 0.98 30.05 33.68
N ASP A 81 1.53 31.24 33.91
CA ASP A 81 1.14 32.17 34.98
C ASP A 81 -0.06 33.11 34.72
N SER A 82 -0.60 33.21 33.50
CA SER A 82 -1.56 34.29 33.15
C SER A 82 -2.92 34.22 33.86
N ALA A 83 -3.29 33.05 34.39
CA ALA A 83 -4.49 32.85 35.19
C ALA A 83 -4.23 33.10 36.69
N ALA A 84 -3.23 32.41 37.23
CA ALA A 84 -2.63 32.59 38.55
C ALA A 84 -1.25 31.92 38.53
N GLN A 85 -0.44 32.14 39.56
CA GLN A 85 0.90 31.55 39.65
C GLN A 85 0.88 30.02 39.52
N ASP A 86 1.70 29.45 38.63
CA ASP A 86 1.83 28.01 38.36
C ASP A 86 0.49 27.32 37.99
N ALA A 87 -0.53 28.09 37.58
CA ALA A 87 -1.88 27.56 37.35
C ALA A 87 -1.91 26.61 36.15
N GLY A 88 -1.21 26.99 35.08
CA GLY A 88 -1.07 26.22 33.86
C GLY A 88 -2.19 26.44 32.84
N ALA A 89 -1.91 26.00 31.61
CA ALA A 89 -2.81 26.09 30.47
C ALA A 89 -2.59 24.91 29.50
N ALA A 90 -3.49 24.78 28.52
CA ALA A 90 -3.27 23.95 27.33
C ALA A 90 -3.72 24.73 26.09
N TYR A 91 -2.98 24.63 24.99
CA TYR A 91 -3.21 25.39 23.77
C TYR A 91 -3.64 24.44 22.65
N VAL A 92 -4.76 24.77 21.99
CA VAL A 92 -5.30 23.99 20.86
C VAL A 92 -4.87 24.62 19.53
N PHE A 93 -4.27 23.80 18.67
CA PHE A 93 -3.88 24.15 17.31
C PHE A 93 -4.56 23.23 16.31
N VAL A 94 -4.92 23.75 15.14
CA VAL A 94 -5.78 23.05 14.17
C VAL A 94 -5.28 23.26 12.75
N ARG A 95 -5.22 22.19 11.96
CA ARG A 95 -4.72 22.22 10.58
C ARG A 95 -5.82 22.74 9.65
N LYS A 96 -5.55 23.82 8.92
CA LYS A 96 -6.49 24.46 7.98
C LYS A 96 -5.72 24.86 6.72
N ASN A 97 -6.03 24.23 5.59
CA ASN A 97 -5.32 24.38 4.30
C ASN A 97 -3.82 23.99 4.32
N GLY A 98 -3.40 23.17 5.28
CA GLY A 98 -2.00 22.79 5.51
C GLY A 98 -1.40 23.49 6.73
N ASP A 99 -1.76 24.75 6.97
CA ASP A 99 -1.23 25.55 8.09
C ASP A 99 -1.78 25.11 9.45
N TRP A 100 -0.93 25.06 10.47
CA TRP A 100 -1.35 24.87 11.87
C TRP A 100 -1.69 26.21 12.52
N LEU A 101 -2.97 26.43 12.82
CA LEU A 101 -3.47 27.69 13.37
C LEU A 101 -3.91 27.52 14.82
N PHE A 102 -3.52 28.45 15.70
CA PHE A 102 -4.04 28.52 17.07
C PHE A 102 -5.56 28.76 17.06
N GLU A 103 -6.33 27.94 17.77
CA GLU A 103 -7.79 28.06 17.89
C GLU A 103 -8.21 28.60 19.27
N GLN A 104 -7.73 27.98 20.36
CA GLN A 104 -8.16 28.34 21.70
C GLN A 104 -7.12 27.98 22.77
N LYS A 105 -7.01 28.83 23.80
CA LYS A 105 -6.31 28.51 25.06
C LYS A 105 -7.33 27.95 26.06
N LEU A 106 -7.08 26.75 26.55
CA LEU A 106 -7.81 26.08 27.62
C LEU A 106 -7.15 26.41 28.97
N VAL A 107 -7.98 26.61 29.99
CA VAL A 107 -7.62 26.97 31.36
C VAL A 107 -8.65 26.37 32.31
N ALA A 108 -8.25 26.06 33.55
CA ALA A 108 -9.16 25.50 34.54
C ALA A 108 -10.25 26.51 34.97
N PRO A 109 -11.56 26.18 34.90
CA PRO A 109 -12.64 27.13 35.21
C PRO A 109 -12.71 27.63 36.65
N ASP A 110 -11.95 27.04 37.57
CA ASP A 110 -11.87 27.38 39.00
C ASP A 110 -10.60 28.17 39.40
N PHE A 111 -9.68 28.45 38.45
CA PHE A 111 -8.71 29.57 38.38
C PHE A 111 -7.79 29.91 39.58
N GLY A 112 -7.88 29.22 40.71
CA GLY A 112 -7.08 29.51 41.92
C GLY A 112 -7.00 28.36 42.93
N ALA A 113 -7.57 27.21 42.58
CA ALA A 113 -7.47 25.94 43.29
C ALA A 113 -6.73 24.90 42.43
N THR A 114 -5.84 25.38 41.55
CA THR A 114 -5.26 24.64 40.44
C THR A 114 -3.78 24.97 40.29
N ARG A 115 -2.94 23.93 40.23
CA ARG A 115 -1.56 24.04 39.75
C ARG A 115 -1.29 22.96 38.70
N TRP A 116 -0.41 23.27 37.77
CA TRP A 116 0.04 22.35 36.72
C TRP A 116 -1.09 21.84 35.82
N PHE A 117 -2.09 22.67 35.51
CA PHE A 117 -3.05 22.36 34.45
C PHE A 117 -2.32 22.27 33.09
N GLY A 118 -2.44 21.16 32.39
CA GLY A 118 -1.64 20.88 31.19
C GLY A 118 -0.37 20.06 31.46
N TYR A 119 -0.22 19.53 32.69
CA TYR A 119 0.81 18.52 32.99
C TYR A 119 0.66 17.26 32.12
N SER A 120 -0.59 16.88 31.80
CA SER A 120 -0.89 15.86 30.79
C SER A 120 -2.14 16.24 29.99
N VAL A 121 -2.21 15.80 28.73
CA VAL A 121 -3.32 16.06 27.80
C VAL A 121 -3.63 14.81 26.99
N ALA A 122 -4.90 14.60 26.65
CA ALA A 122 -5.31 13.62 25.64
C ALA A 122 -6.58 14.08 24.90
N ILE A 123 -6.77 13.64 23.66
CA ILE A 123 -7.87 14.08 22.77
C ILE A 123 -8.38 12.89 21.94
N ASP A 124 -9.71 12.80 21.78
CA ASP A 124 -10.39 11.93 20.82
C ASP A 124 -11.48 12.74 20.11
N GLY A 125 -11.22 13.10 18.85
CA GLY A 125 -12.07 13.97 18.04
C GLY A 125 -12.35 15.32 18.72
N ASP A 126 -13.64 15.58 18.99
CA ASP A 126 -14.12 16.81 19.62
C ASP A 126 -14.07 16.81 21.16
N ASN A 127 -13.51 15.76 21.81
CA ASN A 127 -13.41 15.70 23.27
C ASN A 127 -11.95 15.61 23.72
N ALA A 128 -11.60 16.35 24.77
CA ALA A 128 -10.26 16.39 25.33
C ALA A 128 -10.28 16.31 26.85
N ILE A 129 -9.22 15.77 27.44
CA ILE A 129 -8.98 15.74 28.88
C ILE A 129 -7.62 16.38 29.19
N VAL A 130 -7.58 17.21 30.22
CA VAL A 130 -6.37 17.90 30.70
C VAL A 130 -6.17 17.58 32.18
N GLY A 131 -4.98 17.05 32.51
CA GLY A 131 -4.56 16.75 33.87
C GLY A 131 -4.04 17.98 34.63
N SER A 132 -4.24 17.98 35.95
CA SER A 132 -3.74 18.99 36.89
C SER A 132 -3.46 18.29 38.25
N PRO A 133 -2.33 17.59 38.39
CA PRO A 133 -2.05 16.73 39.54
C PRO A 133 -1.84 17.47 40.87
N GLN A 134 -1.74 18.80 40.86
CA GLN A 134 -1.71 19.65 42.05
C GLN A 134 -2.93 20.61 42.15
N ALA A 135 -4.05 20.28 41.50
CA ALA A 135 -5.32 20.93 41.81
C ALA A 135 -5.97 20.39 43.09
N ASP A 136 -6.82 21.19 43.73
CA ASP A 136 -7.71 20.72 44.78
C ASP A 136 -8.77 19.80 44.17
N GLY A 137 -8.77 18.54 44.61
CA GLY A 137 -9.73 17.52 44.20
C GLY A 137 -10.89 17.45 45.19
N ASN A 138 -11.09 16.28 45.80
CA ASN A 138 -11.94 16.15 47.00
C ASN A 138 -11.22 16.62 48.28
N MET A 139 -9.90 16.79 48.23
CA MET A 139 -9.06 17.39 49.28
C MET A 139 -8.01 18.31 48.64
N LEU A 140 -7.34 19.14 49.47
CA LEU A 140 -6.28 20.06 49.02
C LEU A 140 -5.15 19.31 48.30
N ASP A 141 -4.65 19.84 47.20
CA ASP A 141 -3.55 19.26 46.41
C ASP A 141 -3.74 17.77 46.02
N ALA A 142 -4.97 17.26 45.98
CA ALA A 142 -5.27 15.85 45.67
C ALA A 142 -5.15 15.49 44.18
N GLY A 143 -5.13 16.51 43.32
CA GLY A 143 -5.18 16.41 41.88
C GLY A 143 -6.60 16.38 41.32
N ALA A 144 -6.75 16.88 40.09
CA ALA A 144 -7.98 16.86 39.31
C ALA A 144 -7.68 16.66 37.82
N ALA A 145 -8.69 16.31 37.04
CA ALA A 145 -8.65 16.43 35.59
C ALA A 145 -9.91 17.14 35.06
N TYR A 146 -9.75 17.84 33.94
CA TYR A 146 -10.75 18.71 33.35
C TYR A 146 -11.07 18.19 31.95
N VAL A 147 -12.35 17.97 31.67
CA VAL A 147 -12.80 17.49 30.36
C VAL A 147 -13.37 18.67 29.58
N PHE A 148 -12.96 18.82 28.33
CA PHE A 148 -13.45 19.83 27.41
C PHE A 148 -14.13 19.16 26.22
N SER A 149 -15.21 19.76 25.74
CA SER A 149 -15.89 19.33 24.52
C SER A 149 -16.02 20.51 23.55
N ARG A 150 -15.67 20.26 22.30
CA ARG A 150 -15.67 21.21 21.19
C ARG A 150 -17.04 21.24 20.53
N THR A 151 -17.50 22.41 20.14
CA THR A 151 -18.72 22.58 19.35
C THR A 151 -18.59 23.85 18.52
N ASN A 152 -18.80 23.73 17.20
CA ASN A 152 -18.66 24.84 16.23
C ASN A 152 -17.31 25.57 16.32
N GLY A 153 -16.21 24.87 16.60
CA GLY A 153 -14.86 25.46 16.71
C GLY A 153 -14.58 26.20 18.01
N SER A 154 -15.38 25.99 19.07
CA SER A 154 -15.09 26.50 20.42
C SER A 154 -15.13 25.37 21.44
N TRP A 155 -14.18 25.35 22.36
CA TRP A 155 -14.04 24.38 23.44
C TRP A 155 -14.71 24.89 24.71
N SER A 156 -15.54 24.05 25.30
CA SER A 156 -16.27 24.32 26.54
C SER A 156 -15.93 23.29 27.61
N ALA A 157 -15.74 23.73 28.86
CA ALA A 157 -15.45 22.84 29.97
C ALA A 157 -16.71 22.10 30.45
N LEU A 158 -16.59 20.79 30.61
CA LEU A 158 -17.55 19.93 31.31
C LEU A 158 -17.21 19.90 32.83
N PRO A 159 -18.02 19.25 33.69
CA PRO A 159 -17.71 19.13 35.10
C PRO A 159 -16.33 18.51 35.37
N LYS A 160 -15.56 19.12 36.28
CA LYS A 160 -14.26 18.62 36.78
C LYS A 160 -14.41 17.21 37.33
N ILE A 161 -13.48 16.30 36.98
CA ILE A 161 -13.41 14.95 37.53
C ILE A 161 -12.29 14.84 38.58
N VAL A 162 -12.56 14.05 39.61
CA VAL A 162 -11.71 13.84 40.80
C VAL A 162 -11.87 12.39 41.28
N ALA A 163 -10.82 11.81 41.87
CA ALA A 163 -10.92 10.50 42.53
C ALA A 163 -11.93 10.54 43.70
N SER A 164 -12.88 9.59 43.75
CA SER A 164 -13.93 9.57 44.77
C SER A 164 -13.44 9.43 46.22
N ASP A 165 -12.24 8.91 46.43
CA ASP A 165 -11.54 8.79 47.71
C ASP A 165 -10.15 9.47 47.73
N GLY A 166 -9.88 10.38 46.78
CA GLY A 166 -8.59 11.06 46.62
C GLY A 166 -8.17 11.92 47.81
N LYS A 167 -6.93 11.75 48.25
CA LYS A 167 -6.27 12.41 49.40
C LYS A 167 -5.29 13.50 48.97
N PRO A 168 -4.81 14.36 49.90
CA PRO A 168 -3.76 15.32 49.58
C PRO A 168 -2.51 14.65 49.02
N SER A 169 -1.98 15.22 47.94
CA SER A 169 -0.81 14.72 47.20
C SER A 169 -0.99 13.37 46.48
N ASP A 170 -2.21 12.81 46.33
CA ASP A 170 -2.48 11.58 45.55
C ASP A 170 -2.15 11.74 44.04
N MET A 171 -1.95 12.97 43.55
CA MET A 171 -1.61 13.31 42.16
C MET A 171 -2.60 12.75 41.12
N PHE A 172 -3.91 12.80 41.41
CA PHE A 172 -4.92 12.43 40.43
C PHE A 172 -4.88 13.38 39.22
N GLY A 173 -4.83 12.84 38.00
CA GLY A 173 -4.61 13.65 36.80
C GLY A 173 -3.14 13.84 36.44
N HIS A 174 -2.23 13.03 37.00
CA HIS A 174 -0.83 12.99 36.57
C HIS A 174 -0.70 12.58 35.10
N ALA A 175 -1.35 11.48 34.71
CA ALA A 175 -1.51 11.06 33.32
C ALA A 175 -3.00 10.91 32.97
N VAL A 176 -3.37 11.13 31.72
CA VAL A 176 -4.76 11.08 31.23
C VAL A 176 -4.82 10.43 29.86
N ALA A 177 -5.88 9.66 29.60
CA ALA A 177 -6.21 9.10 28.29
C ALA A 177 -7.73 9.09 28.07
N ILE A 178 -8.14 9.07 26.80
CA ILE A 178 -9.54 9.08 26.35
C ILE A 178 -9.71 8.07 25.20
N SER A 179 -10.82 7.34 25.20
CA SER A 179 -11.28 6.58 24.04
C SER A 179 -12.80 6.52 24.04
N GLY A 180 -13.40 7.21 23.07
CA GLY A 180 -14.82 7.48 22.93
C GLY A 180 -15.45 8.02 24.21
N ASN A 181 -16.44 7.29 24.72
CA ASN A 181 -17.18 7.68 25.93
C ASN A 181 -16.45 7.32 27.25
N SER A 182 -15.19 6.88 27.21
CA SER A 182 -14.42 6.46 28.39
C SER A 182 -13.15 7.29 28.58
N LEU A 183 -12.84 7.60 29.83
CA LEU A 183 -11.62 8.28 30.26
C LEU A 183 -10.85 7.38 31.23
N LEU A 184 -9.53 7.47 31.20
CA LEU A 184 -8.62 6.81 32.13
C LEU A 184 -7.69 7.85 32.74
N VAL A 185 -7.63 7.91 34.07
CA VAL A 185 -6.87 8.93 34.80
C VAL A 185 -5.90 8.28 35.79
N GLY A 186 -4.62 8.61 35.65
CA GLY A 186 -3.53 8.18 36.52
C GLY A 186 -3.49 8.94 37.86
N CYS A 187 -3.06 8.24 38.90
CA CYS A 187 -3.00 8.71 40.28
C CYS A 187 -1.85 7.98 41.00
N PRO A 188 -0.57 8.22 40.61
CA PRO A 188 0.57 7.41 41.03
C PRO A 188 0.85 7.45 42.53
N LYS A 189 0.36 8.46 43.26
CA LYS A 189 0.57 8.61 44.71
C LYS A 189 -0.58 8.06 45.56
N SER A 190 -1.61 7.44 44.95
CA SER A 190 -2.72 6.82 45.68
C SER A 190 -2.25 5.76 46.68
N ASP A 191 -2.44 6.06 47.96
CA ASP A 191 -2.21 5.20 49.14
C ASP A 191 -2.98 3.86 49.17
N ALA A 192 -3.88 3.59 48.20
CA ALA A 192 -4.95 2.58 48.29
C ALA A 192 -4.48 1.12 48.50
N LYS A 193 -3.19 0.83 48.31
CA LYS A 193 -2.55 -0.47 48.54
C LYS A 193 -1.30 -0.43 49.43
N GLY A 194 -0.93 0.75 49.91
CA GLY A 194 0.36 1.06 50.52
C GLY A 194 0.78 2.46 50.10
N ILE A 195 1.70 3.08 50.83
CA ILE A 195 2.20 4.43 50.51
C ILE A 195 2.72 4.48 49.07
N ASP A 196 2.27 5.46 48.30
CA ASP A 196 2.65 5.68 46.90
C ASP A 196 2.49 4.44 45.97
N ALA A 197 1.63 3.47 46.33
CA ALA A 197 1.40 2.28 45.50
C ALA A 197 0.68 2.59 44.18
N GLY A 198 -0.10 3.68 44.17
CA GLY A 198 -0.77 4.21 42.99
C GLY A 198 -2.12 3.58 42.67
N ALA A 199 -2.82 4.19 41.71
CA ALA A 199 -4.05 3.72 41.10
C ALA A 199 -4.26 4.37 39.72
N ALA A 200 -5.14 3.78 38.93
CA ALA A 200 -5.77 4.47 37.80
C ALA A 200 -7.29 4.40 37.93
N TYR A 201 -8.01 5.37 37.38
CA TYR A 201 -9.47 5.50 37.53
C TYR A 201 -10.13 5.60 36.16
N VAL A 202 -11.14 4.77 35.93
CA VAL A 202 -11.98 4.81 34.72
C VAL A 202 -13.23 5.62 34.99
N PHE A 203 -13.48 6.62 34.17
CA PHE A 203 -14.74 7.36 34.11
C PHE A 203 -15.46 7.09 32.80
N VAL A 204 -16.78 7.07 32.81
CA VAL A 204 -17.61 6.83 31.60
C VAL A 204 -18.71 7.87 31.49
N TRP A 205 -18.94 8.37 30.28
CA TRP A 205 -20.01 9.31 29.97
C TRP A 205 -21.39 8.69 30.18
N ASN A 206 -22.21 9.32 31.01
CA ASN A 206 -23.56 8.84 31.34
C ASN A 206 -24.70 9.59 30.61
N GLY A 207 -24.36 10.44 29.64
CA GLY A 207 -25.31 11.31 28.94
C GLY A 207 -25.38 12.75 29.47
N ALA A 208 -24.78 13.04 30.63
CA ALA A 208 -24.71 14.39 31.20
C ALA A 208 -23.35 14.75 31.83
N GLN A 209 -22.61 13.76 32.35
CA GLN A 209 -21.26 13.92 32.91
C GLN A 209 -20.47 12.61 32.82
N TYR A 210 -19.16 12.70 33.00
CA TYR A 210 -18.30 11.54 33.21
C TYR A 210 -18.39 11.10 34.67
N ALA A 211 -18.84 9.87 34.92
CA ALA A 211 -18.96 9.30 36.27
C ALA A 211 -17.91 8.21 36.50
N GLU A 212 -17.33 8.14 37.70
CA GLU A 212 -16.35 7.09 38.04
C GLU A 212 -17.02 5.71 37.94
N GLN A 213 -16.55 4.89 37.01
CA GLN A 213 -16.98 3.51 36.84
C GLN A 213 -16.14 2.57 37.72
N LYS A 214 -14.83 2.85 37.86
CA LYS A 214 -13.89 1.93 38.51
C LYS A 214 -12.53 2.55 38.86
N LYS A 215 -12.11 2.45 40.12
CA LYS A 215 -10.68 2.38 40.49
C LYS A 215 -10.04 1.04 40.06
N LEU A 216 -9.03 1.12 39.21
CA LEU A 216 -8.12 0.04 38.83
C LEU A 216 -6.96 -0.04 39.85
N LEU A 217 -6.71 -1.24 40.34
CA LEU A 217 -5.63 -1.61 41.25
C LEU A 217 -5.11 -2.97 40.84
N THR A 218 -3.82 -3.23 41.02
CA THR A 218 -3.21 -4.53 40.74
C THR A 218 -3.29 -5.46 41.96
N ALA A 219 -3.23 -6.77 41.72
CA ALA A 219 -3.26 -7.77 42.78
C ALA A 219 -1.95 -7.82 43.59
N ASP A 220 -0.85 -7.41 42.96
CA ASP A 220 0.53 -7.45 43.44
C ASP A 220 1.11 -6.09 43.87
N ALA A 221 0.28 -5.03 43.87
CA ALA A 221 0.67 -3.67 44.27
C ALA A 221 1.42 -3.60 45.61
N ALA A 222 2.61 -3.00 45.58
CA ALA A 222 3.47 -2.73 46.72
C ALA A 222 3.68 -1.20 46.91
N PRO A 223 4.20 -0.76 48.07
CA PRO A 223 4.48 0.66 48.32
C PRO A 223 5.52 1.23 47.36
N ASN A 224 5.27 2.43 46.83
CA ASN A 224 6.05 3.14 45.82
C ASN A 224 6.07 2.47 44.43
N ASP A 225 5.15 1.58 44.09
CA ASP A 225 5.01 1.02 42.73
C ASP A 225 4.60 2.08 41.68
N HIS A 226 4.02 3.21 42.12
CA HIS A 226 3.53 4.32 41.28
C HIS A 226 2.60 3.91 40.12
N LEU A 227 1.70 2.95 40.37
CA LEU A 227 0.69 2.53 39.41
C LEU A 227 -0.14 3.73 38.93
N GLY A 228 -0.18 3.96 37.62
CA GLY A 228 -0.85 5.12 37.01
C GLY A 228 0.06 6.34 36.81
N ALA A 229 1.39 6.18 36.87
CA ALA A 229 2.33 7.20 36.39
C ALA A 229 2.15 7.49 34.89
N ALA A 230 1.85 6.46 34.07
CA ALA A 230 1.42 6.61 32.69
C ALA A 230 0.15 5.77 32.43
N VAL A 231 -0.69 6.24 31.51
CA VAL A 231 -1.95 5.57 31.12
C VAL A 231 -2.22 5.74 29.63
N ALA A 232 -2.74 4.69 28.99
CA ALA A 232 -3.27 4.72 27.63
C ALA A 232 -4.48 3.78 27.52
N MET A 233 -5.36 3.99 26.54
CA MET A 233 -6.56 3.15 26.38
C MET A 233 -7.10 3.11 24.95
N ASP A 234 -7.62 1.94 24.57
CA ASP A 234 -8.39 1.72 23.35
C ASP A 234 -9.68 0.94 23.68
N GLY A 235 -10.82 1.61 23.59
CA GLY A 235 -12.17 1.07 23.77
C GLY A 235 -12.39 0.39 25.12
N GLU A 236 -12.34 -0.95 25.11
CA GLU A 236 -12.51 -1.81 26.29
C GLU A 236 -11.17 -2.18 26.97
N THR A 237 -10.03 -1.72 26.46
CA THR A 237 -8.69 -2.08 26.93
C THR A 237 -7.98 -0.86 27.51
N ALA A 238 -7.38 -1.01 28.69
CA ALA A 238 -6.58 0.02 29.35
C ALA A 238 -5.18 -0.52 29.65
N LEU A 239 -4.15 0.28 29.41
CA LEU A 239 -2.76 0.00 29.74
C LEU A 239 -2.30 1.03 30.78
N VAL A 240 -1.75 0.54 31.89
CA VAL A 240 -1.38 1.36 33.06
C VAL A 240 0.07 1.07 33.45
N GLY A 241 0.92 2.09 33.36
CA GLY A 241 2.33 2.04 33.76
C GLY A 241 2.52 2.04 35.28
N ALA A 242 3.60 1.41 35.74
CA ALA A 242 4.06 1.36 37.12
C ALA A 242 5.61 1.25 37.11
N PRO A 243 6.33 2.33 36.78
CA PRO A 243 7.76 2.29 36.46
C PRO A 243 8.63 1.83 37.64
N ASP A 244 8.19 2.03 38.88
CA ASP A 244 8.95 1.61 40.06
C ASP A 244 8.67 0.16 40.50
N ALA A 245 7.59 -0.45 39.98
CA ALA A 245 7.09 -1.75 40.43
C ALA A 245 8.06 -2.92 40.14
N GLY A 246 8.72 -3.41 41.18
CA GLY A 246 9.85 -4.33 41.05
C GLY A 246 9.50 -5.78 40.70
N VAL A 247 10.10 -6.30 39.61
CA VAL A 247 10.10 -7.72 39.23
C VAL A 247 11.53 -8.30 39.17
N PHE A 248 12.47 -7.56 38.57
CA PHE A 248 13.88 -7.95 38.44
C PHE A 248 14.79 -7.27 39.49
N GLY A 249 14.17 -6.55 40.43
CA GLY A 249 14.77 -5.72 41.46
C GLY A 249 13.94 -4.45 41.66
N PRO A 250 14.31 -3.56 42.60
CA PRO A 250 13.68 -2.25 42.72
C PRO A 250 13.71 -1.51 41.38
N ASN A 251 12.63 -0.78 41.06
CA ASN A 251 12.58 0.13 39.92
C ASN A 251 12.85 -0.52 38.55
N SER A 252 12.67 -1.85 38.46
CA SER A 252 12.70 -2.59 37.18
C SER A 252 11.45 -2.40 36.35
N GLY A 253 10.37 -1.93 36.98
CA GLY A 253 9.13 -1.49 36.34
C GLY A 253 8.20 -2.61 35.85
N SER A 254 6.95 -2.20 35.61
CA SER A 254 5.88 -3.04 35.08
C SER A 254 4.83 -2.20 34.37
N ALA A 255 4.10 -2.82 33.43
CA ALA A 255 2.89 -2.24 32.86
C ALA A 255 1.74 -3.25 32.94
N TYR A 256 0.52 -2.78 33.13
CA TYR A 256 -0.62 -3.64 33.45
C TYR A 256 -1.76 -3.42 32.46
N VAL A 257 -2.17 -4.49 31.79
CA VAL A 257 -3.34 -4.46 30.92
C VAL A 257 -4.58 -4.81 31.73
N PHE A 258 -5.57 -3.93 31.70
CA PHE A 258 -6.92 -4.15 32.19
C PHE A 258 -7.89 -4.24 31.02
N PHE A 259 -8.93 -5.06 31.16
CA PHE A 259 -9.95 -5.26 30.13
C PHE A 259 -11.36 -5.15 30.74
N ARG A 260 -12.27 -4.48 30.02
CA ARG A 260 -13.68 -4.29 30.37
C ARG A 260 -14.56 -5.34 29.69
N GLN A 261 -15.50 -5.88 30.46
CA GLN A 261 -16.62 -6.69 29.97
C GLN A 261 -17.91 -6.06 30.45
N GLY A 262 -18.55 -5.25 29.59
CA GLY A 262 -19.72 -4.45 29.93
C GLY A 262 -19.37 -3.31 30.88
N THR A 263 -19.50 -3.53 32.19
CA THR A 263 -19.05 -2.58 33.23
C THR A 263 -18.00 -3.18 34.18
N LEU A 264 -17.58 -4.43 33.96
CA LEU A 264 -16.64 -5.14 34.81
C LEU A 264 -15.22 -5.04 34.24
N TRP A 265 -14.36 -4.28 34.90
CA TRP A 265 -12.92 -4.27 34.62
C TRP A 265 -12.19 -5.35 35.42
N SER A 266 -11.21 -5.99 34.77
CA SER A 266 -10.29 -6.95 35.41
C SER A 266 -8.86 -6.78 34.89
N GLN A 267 -7.87 -7.08 35.73
CA GLN A 267 -6.45 -7.16 35.33
C GLN A 267 -6.27 -8.39 34.44
N GLN A 268 -6.02 -8.18 33.14
CA GLN A 268 -5.82 -9.23 32.16
C GLN A 268 -4.38 -9.78 32.19
N LYS A 269 -3.39 -8.90 32.36
CA LYS A 269 -1.96 -9.25 32.26
C LYS A 269 -1.09 -8.23 33.01
N LYS A 270 0.00 -8.71 33.63
CA LYS A 270 1.20 -7.91 33.94
C LYS A 270 2.22 -8.11 32.81
N LEU A 271 2.60 -7.02 32.16
CA LEU A 271 3.70 -6.92 31.21
C LEU A 271 4.98 -6.56 31.98
N ILE A 272 6.10 -7.13 31.55
CA ILE A 272 7.42 -6.96 32.15
C ILE A 272 8.45 -6.90 31.01
N SER A 273 9.57 -6.21 31.20
CA SER A 273 10.67 -6.26 30.23
C SER A 273 11.21 -7.70 30.07
N PRO A 274 11.42 -8.20 28.84
CA PRO A 274 12.03 -9.51 28.58
C PRO A 274 13.49 -9.64 29.06
N ASN A 275 14.20 -8.52 29.17
CA ASN A 275 15.62 -8.41 29.56
C ASN A 275 15.83 -7.47 30.76
N GLY A 276 14.77 -7.19 31.52
CA GLY A 276 14.76 -6.11 32.53
C GLY A 276 15.78 -6.30 33.65
N ALA A 277 16.47 -5.21 34.00
CA ALA A 277 17.31 -5.10 35.18
C ALA A 277 16.68 -4.17 36.23
N ALA A 278 17.40 -3.89 37.31
CA ALA A 278 16.92 -3.05 38.42
C ALA A 278 17.31 -1.59 38.18
N GLY A 279 16.33 -0.74 37.84
CA GLY A 279 16.54 0.65 37.46
C GLY A 279 15.78 1.04 36.19
N ASP A 280 15.58 0.09 35.27
CA ASP A 280 15.05 0.26 33.90
C ASP A 280 13.78 1.11 33.74
N ALA A 281 12.96 1.25 34.79
CA ALA A 281 11.72 2.03 34.80
C ALA A 281 10.70 1.59 33.72
N PHE A 282 10.64 0.31 33.37
CA PHE A 282 9.70 -0.21 32.36
C PHE A 282 8.24 0.15 32.73
N GLY A 283 7.51 0.77 31.81
CA GLY A 283 6.18 1.33 32.10
C GLY A 283 6.20 2.81 32.46
N TRP A 284 7.33 3.51 32.28
CA TRP A 284 7.44 4.97 32.37
C TRP A 284 6.53 5.69 31.38
N ALA A 285 6.53 5.22 30.12
CA ALA A 285 5.61 5.66 29.08
C ALA A 285 4.91 4.42 28.49
N VAL A 286 3.63 4.57 28.11
CA VAL A 286 2.82 3.48 27.54
C VAL A 286 1.89 4.00 26.46
N ASP A 287 1.68 3.22 25.40
CA ASP A 287 0.59 3.42 24.45
C ASP A 287 -0.02 2.08 24.00
N ILE A 288 -1.28 2.09 23.57
CA ILE A 288 -2.05 0.89 23.19
C ILE A 288 -3.09 1.19 22.12
N GLU A 289 -3.05 0.40 21.04
CA GLU A 289 -4.01 0.51 19.93
C GLU A 289 -4.39 -0.88 19.38
N HIS A 290 -5.68 -1.16 19.29
CA HIS A 290 -6.29 -2.39 18.77
C HIS A 290 -5.83 -3.69 19.45
N ASN A 291 -4.66 -4.20 19.07
CA ASN A 291 -4.04 -5.43 19.61
C ASN A 291 -2.52 -5.26 19.78
N SER A 292 -2.03 -4.02 19.71
CA SER A 292 -0.64 -3.63 19.77
C SER A 292 -0.45 -2.76 21.01
N ALA A 293 0.67 -2.89 21.71
CA ALA A 293 1.04 -1.99 22.79
C ALA A 293 2.54 -1.69 22.73
N ILE A 294 2.91 -0.45 23.06
CA ILE A 294 4.29 0.00 23.20
C ILE A 294 4.51 0.40 24.66
N VAL A 295 5.64 -0.01 25.24
CA VAL A 295 6.02 0.35 26.61
C VAL A 295 7.47 0.83 26.63
N GLY A 296 7.69 2.03 27.16
CA GLY A 296 9.02 2.63 27.32
C GLY A 296 9.70 2.24 28.64
N ALA A 297 11.04 2.27 28.63
CA ALA A 297 11.93 2.00 29.76
C ALA A 297 13.19 2.88 29.64
N PRO A 298 13.11 4.20 29.91
CA PRO A 298 14.16 5.18 29.62
C PRO A 298 15.41 5.08 30.52
N HIS A 299 15.49 4.07 31.39
CA HIS A 299 16.64 3.76 32.22
C HIS A 299 17.28 2.41 31.87
N ALA A 300 16.84 1.75 30.78
CA ALA A 300 17.36 0.44 30.42
C ALA A 300 18.80 0.52 29.84
N ASP A 301 19.71 -0.30 30.36
CA ASP A 301 21.11 -0.39 29.94
C ASP A 301 21.29 -1.16 28.59
N SER A 302 20.48 -0.85 27.57
CA SER A 302 20.40 -1.67 26.35
C SER A 302 21.52 -1.42 25.33
N MET A 303 21.99 -0.18 25.19
CA MET A 303 23.07 0.23 24.27
C MET A 303 24.20 0.97 25.00
N GLY A 304 23.88 1.62 26.11
CA GLY A 304 24.79 2.30 27.03
C GLY A 304 24.16 2.35 28.43
N ALA A 305 24.86 2.90 29.42
CA ALA A 305 24.25 3.12 30.74
C ALA A 305 23.07 4.07 30.60
N ASP A 306 21.90 3.74 31.16
CA ASP A 306 20.70 4.59 31.12
C ASP A 306 20.23 4.97 29.68
N SER A 307 20.68 4.23 28.65
CA SER A 307 20.39 4.50 27.22
C SER A 307 18.90 4.51 26.86
N GLY A 308 18.14 3.66 27.54
CA GLY A 308 16.72 3.46 27.30
C GLY A 308 16.41 2.28 26.37
N ALA A 309 15.11 1.97 26.28
CA ALA A 309 14.53 0.95 25.41
C ALA A 309 13.02 1.16 25.27
N ALA A 310 12.44 0.65 24.18
CA ALA A 310 11.00 0.50 24.06
C ALA A 310 10.62 -0.93 23.66
N TYR A 311 9.42 -1.37 24.03
CA TYR A 311 9.02 -2.77 23.94
C TYR A 311 7.65 -2.90 23.29
N SER A 312 7.60 -3.62 22.18
CA SER A 312 6.36 -3.96 21.48
C SER A 312 5.75 -5.25 22.05
N PHE A 313 4.47 -5.20 22.39
CA PHE A 313 3.65 -6.35 22.78
C PHE A 313 2.47 -6.52 21.82
N VAL A 314 2.04 -7.76 21.61
CA VAL A 314 0.92 -8.11 20.73
C VAL A 314 -0.10 -9.02 21.44
N ARG A 315 -1.39 -8.72 21.24
CA ARG A 315 -2.53 -9.49 21.76
C ARG A 315 -3.02 -10.50 20.74
N THR A 316 -2.82 -11.78 21.05
CA THR A 316 -3.39 -12.91 20.29
C THR A 316 -4.58 -13.48 21.08
N GLY A 317 -5.79 -13.10 20.71
CA GLY A 317 -7.01 -13.44 21.45
C GLY A 317 -7.02 -12.74 22.82
N ILE A 318 -6.81 -13.50 23.90
CA ILE A 318 -6.66 -12.94 25.27
C ILE A 318 -5.21 -12.97 25.78
N ALA A 319 -4.26 -13.49 25.01
CA ALA A 319 -2.87 -13.60 25.42
C ALA A 319 -2.04 -12.42 24.90
N TRP A 320 -1.49 -11.62 25.81
CA TRP A 320 -0.48 -10.62 25.51
C TRP A 320 0.92 -11.24 25.62
N ASN A 321 1.69 -11.11 24.54
CA ASN A 321 3.03 -11.66 24.37
C ASN A 321 4.00 -10.55 23.96
N PRO A 322 5.27 -10.58 24.39
CA PRO A 322 6.29 -9.69 23.82
C PRO A 322 6.46 -10.03 22.33
N ASN A 323 6.62 -8.99 21.51
CA ASN A 323 6.83 -9.11 20.07
C ASN A 323 8.27 -8.72 19.72
N ALA A 324 8.68 -7.50 20.07
CA ALA A 324 10.02 -6.99 19.77
C ALA A 324 10.55 -6.05 20.86
N ILE A 325 11.88 -5.91 20.91
CA ILE A 325 12.58 -4.81 21.59
C ILE A 325 12.96 -3.81 20.50
N LEU A 326 12.55 -2.55 20.65
CA LEU A 326 12.84 -1.45 19.73
C LEU A 326 14.06 -0.68 20.29
N LEU A 327 15.08 -0.53 19.44
CA LEU A 327 16.31 0.21 19.70
C LEU A 327 16.73 0.88 18.37
N PRO A 328 16.96 2.19 18.33
CA PRO A 328 17.42 2.86 17.11
C PRO A 328 18.93 2.65 16.90
N GLN A 329 19.42 3.01 15.70
CA GLN A 329 20.84 3.30 15.52
C GLN A 329 21.21 4.62 16.20
N GLY A 330 22.51 4.87 16.43
CA GLY A 330 23.01 6.05 17.14
C GLY A 330 23.12 5.84 18.65
N LEU A 331 22.04 5.37 19.29
CA LEU A 331 21.84 5.33 20.74
C LEU A 331 23.09 5.02 21.58
N ALA A 332 23.44 5.99 22.42
CA ALA A 332 24.57 6.07 23.31
C ALA A 332 24.14 5.81 24.78
N ALA A 333 24.69 6.58 25.73
CA ALA A 333 24.39 6.48 27.16
C ALA A 333 23.71 7.77 27.62
N ASP A 334 22.85 7.66 28.63
CA ASP A 334 22.01 8.76 29.17
C ASP A 334 20.91 9.34 28.24
N ASP A 335 20.78 8.94 26.95
CA ASP A 335 19.81 9.51 25.97
C ASP A 335 18.31 9.44 26.35
N ARG A 336 17.94 8.49 27.23
CA ARG A 336 16.57 8.23 27.71
C ARG A 336 15.58 7.80 26.62
N PHE A 337 15.97 6.92 25.70
CA PHE A 337 15.06 6.38 24.68
C PHE A 337 13.89 5.59 25.29
N GLY A 338 12.66 5.87 24.85
CA GLY A 338 11.45 5.34 25.48
C GLY A 338 10.94 6.19 26.65
N SER A 339 11.41 7.43 26.77
CA SER A 339 10.92 8.42 27.73
C SER A 339 9.51 8.92 27.39
N SER A 340 9.17 8.93 26.11
CA SER A 340 7.83 9.16 25.57
C SER A 340 7.55 8.17 24.44
N VAL A 341 6.29 7.75 24.27
CA VAL A 341 5.85 6.84 23.21
C VAL A 341 4.45 7.23 22.72
N ALA A 342 4.19 7.11 21.42
CA ALA A 342 2.86 7.24 20.81
C ALA A 342 2.74 6.33 19.58
N MET A 343 1.54 5.89 19.20
CA MET A 343 1.34 5.00 18.05
C MET A 343 0.11 5.32 17.18
N SER A 344 0.19 4.98 15.89
CA SER A 344 -0.93 5.05 14.94
C SER A 344 -0.80 3.96 13.86
N GLY A 345 -1.75 3.02 13.86
CA GLY A 345 -1.84 1.90 12.93
C GLY A 345 -0.70 0.89 13.05
N ASN A 346 0.33 1.07 12.23
CA ASN A 346 1.55 0.27 12.25
C ASN A 346 2.79 1.07 12.67
N SER A 347 2.70 2.39 12.80
CA SER A 347 3.84 3.25 13.11
C SER A 347 3.81 3.71 14.57
N THR A 348 4.98 3.90 15.17
CA THR A 348 5.14 4.44 16.53
C THR A 348 6.28 5.45 16.57
N VAL A 349 6.12 6.49 17.37
CA VAL A 349 7.12 7.54 17.59
C VAL A 349 7.59 7.42 19.03
N ILE A 350 8.91 7.45 19.24
CA ILE A 350 9.54 7.19 20.54
C ILE A 350 10.61 8.25 20.80
N GLY A 351 10.49 8.97 21.91
CA GLY A 351 11.43 10.03 22.29
C GLY A 351 12.69 9.53 23.01
N ALA A 352 13.79 10.25 22.79
CA ALA A 352 15.06 10.17 23.49
C ALA A 352 15.49 11.60 23.88
N LEU A 353 14.92 12.12 24.98
CA LEU A 353 14.96 13.55 25.30
C LEU A 353 16.36 14.12 25.63
N LEU A 354 17.38 13.27 25.82
CA LEU A 354 18.76 13.68 26.12
C LEU A 354 19.76 13.26 25.04
N ASP A 355 19.30 12.73 23.90
CA ASP A 355 20.18 12.30 22.80
C ASP A 355 21.20 13.37 22.39
N ASP A 356 22.47 12.96 22.24
CA ASP A 356 23.58 13.84 21.88
C ASP A 356 24.12 13.71 20.44
N THR A 357 23.47 12.90 19.59
CA THR A 357 23.89 12.58 18.21
C THR A 357 24.09 13.84 17.35
N THR A 358 23.29 14.89 17.57
CA THR A 358 23.40 16.18 16.86
C THR A 358 24.23 17.19 17.66
N ASN A 359 23.84 17.50 18.90
CA ASN A 359 24.67 18.17 19.91
C ASN A 359 24.26 17.69 21.31
N ALA A 360 25.15 17.88 22.30
CA ALA A 360 24.92 17.58 23.72
C ALA A 360 23.48 17.86 24.20
N ASN A 361 22.73 16.80 24.49
CA ASN A 361 21.36 16.85 25.01
C ASN A 361 20.41 17.75 24.19
N THR A 362 20.54 17.73 22.87
CA THR A 362 19.51 18.30 21.96
C THR A 362 18.23 17.49 22.04
N GLY A 363 18.37 16.15 22.10
CA GLY A 363 17.28 15.20 22.10
C GLY A 363 16.81 14.85 20.69
N ALA A 364 16.23 13.65 20.55
CA ALA A 364 15.76 13.08 19.30
C ALA A 364 14.41 12.36 19.47
N ALA A 365 13.74 12.07 18.36
CA ALA A 365 12.58 11.18 18.34
C ALA A 365 12.61 10.26 17.12
N TYR A 366 12.42 8.96 17.33
CA TYR A 366 12.57 7.96 16.30
C TYR A 366 11.22 7.37 15.90
N VAL A 367 11.02 7.21 14.60
CA VAL A 367 9.81 6.58 14.05
C VAL A 367 10.15 5.14 13.65
N PHE A 368 9.30 4.23 14.08
CA PHE A 368 9.39 2.81 13.74
C PHE A 368 8.07 2.33 13.12
N THR A 369 8.12 1.59 12.03
CA THR A 369 6.94 0.98 11.38
C THR A 369 6.98 -0.54 11.46
N ARG A 370 5.81 -1.15 11.69
CA ARG A 370 5.64 -2.61 11.79
C ARG A 370 5.17 -3.23 10.48
N ASN A 371 6.04 -4.01 9.84
CA ASN A 371 5.64 -4.89 8.74
C ASN A 371 5.41 -6.32 9.27
N GLY A 372 4.13 -6.73 9.34
CA GLY A 372 3.72 -8.02 9.90
C GLY A 372 4.00 -8.12 11.39
N SER A 373 4.99 -8.94 11.77
CA SER A 373 5.51 -9.03 13.16
C SER A 373 6.76 -8.18 13.40
N SER A 374 7.52 -7.87 12.34
CA SER A 374 8.80 -7.19 12.41
C SER A 374 8.62 -5.68 12.50
N TRP A 375 9.59 -5.00 13.11
CA TRP A 375 9.68 -3.54 13.16
C TRP A 375 10.98 -3.07 12.49
N SER A 376 10.90 -1.97 11.76
CA SER A 376 12.04 -1.16 11.29
C SER A 376 12.11 0.15 12.07
N GLN A 377 13.30 0.75 12.16
CA GLN A 377 13.43 2.20 12.32
C GLN A 377 13.39 2.79 10.90
N ASP A 378 12.56 3.80 10.69
CA ASP A 378 12.34 4.38 9.35
C ASP A 378 13.03 5.75 9.23
N ILE A 379 12.86 6.63 10.24
CA ILE A 379 13.48 7.95 10.31
C ILE A 379 13.81 8.36 11.75
N GLU A 380 14.89 9.13 11.89
CA GLU A 380 15.26 9.92 13.06
C GLU A 380 14.80 11.37 12.85
N LEU A 381 14.03 11.91 13.78
CA LEU A 381 13.56 13.29 13.78
C LEU A 381 14.37 14.09 14.81
N VAL A 382 14.82 15.28 14.39
CA VAL A 382 15.45 16.31 15.21
C VAL A 382 14.87 17.67 14.81
N ALA A 383 14.86 18.65 15.73
CA ALA A 383 14.44 20.01 15.41
C ALA A 383 15.44 20.67 14.43
N SER A 384 14.93 21.39 13.42
CA SER A 384 15.78 22.05 12.40
C SER A 384 16.66 23.19 12.94
N ASP A 385 16.38 23.65 14.16
CA ASP A 385 17.05 24.73 14.90
C ASP A 385 17.60 24.27 16.28
N ALA A 386 17.68 22.97 16.54
CA ALA A 386 18.01 22.36 17.85
C ALA A 386 19.25 22.94 18.57
N VAL A 387 19.05 23.35 19.82
CA VAL A 387 20.07 23.88 20.74
C VAL A 387 20.33 22.92 21.92
N ILE A 388 21.53 23.01 22.49
CA ILE A 388 21.98 22.22 23.64
C ILE A 388 21.04 22.43 24.83
N GLY A 389 20.29 21.38 25.18
CA GLY A 389 19.41 21.35 26.35
C GLY A 389 17.93 21.60 26.09
N ASP A 390 17.48 21.78 24.85
CA ASP A 390 16.05 22.01 24.51
C ASP A 390 15.16 20.79 24.86
N ALA A 391 15.78 19.61 24.99
CA ALA A 391 15.15 18.33 25.32
C ALA A 391 14.04 17.92 24.35
N TYR A 392 14.35 17.97 23.05
CA TYR A 392 13.49 17.51 21.97
C TYR A 392 13.21 16.00 22.12
N GLY A 393 11.96 15.59 21.98
CA GLY A 393 11.52 14.20 22.24
C GLY A 393 10.89 13.99 23.62
N PHE A 394 10.79 15.02 24.47
CA PHE A 394 10.22 14.89 25.81
C PHE A 394 8.77 14.38 25.81
N ALA A 395 7.94 14.84 24.88
CA ALA A 395 6.62 14.28 24.60
C ALA A 395 6.40 14.15 23.09
N VAL A 396 5.67 13.10 22.68
CA VAL A 396 5.39 12.77 21.28
C VAL A 396 3.92 12.43 21.09
N ALA A 397 3.39 12.69 19.91
CA ALA A 397 2.07 12.26 19.47
C ALA A 397 2.09 11.95 17.96
N ILE A 398 1.19 11.08 17.48
CA ILE A 398 1.06 10.73 16.07
C ILE A 398 -0.40 10.46 15.73
N SER A 399 -0.85 10.85 14.53
CA SER A 399 -2.16 10.49 13.99
C SER A 399 -2.06 10.35 12.48
N GLY A 400 -2.04 9.12 11.99
CA GLY A 400 -1.83 8.82 10.57
C GLY A 400 -0.42 9.15 10.12
N ASP A 401 -0.30 10.04 9.14
CA ASP A 401 0.96 10.52 8.54
C ASP A 401 1.64 11.66 9.31
N THR A 402 0.96 12.20 10.32
CA THR A 402 1.34 13.45 10.97
C THR A 402 1.80 13.18 12.40
N THR A 403 3.03 13.61 12.70
CA THR A 403 3.72 13.41 13.98
C THR A 403 3.98 14.74 14.65
N VAL A 404 3.89 14.80 15.98
CA VAL A 404 4.29 15.96 16.79
C VAL A 404 5.33 15.53 17.81
N VAL A 405 6.38 16.34 17.97
CA VAL A 405 7.44 16.14 18.96
C VAL A 405 7.67 17.45 19.71
N SER A 406 7.81 17.41 21.03
CA SER A 406 8.09 18.61 21.83
C SER A 406 9.54 18.75 22.26
N ALA A 407 9.99 20.00 22.38
CA ALA A 407 11.22 20.41 23.04
C ALA A 407 10.85 21.42 24.11
N TYR A 408 10.56 20.93 25.32
CA TYR A 408 9.90 21.72 26.37
C TYR A 408 10.82 22.73 27.07
N LEU A 409 12.14 22.65 26.84
CA LEU A 409 13.15 23.55 27.41
C LEU A 409 13.69 24.60 26.41
N ASP A 410 13.28 24.53 25.14
CA ASP A 410 13.52 25.48 24.05
C ASP A 410 13.30 26.94 24.50
N ASP A 411 14.27 27.83 24.21
CA ASP A 411 14.33 29.18 24.77
C ASP A 411 14.14 30.35 23.78
N ASP A 412 13.53 30.09 22.62
CA ASP A 412 13.24 31.09 21.57
C ASP A 412 12.37 32.26 22.06
N LEU A 413 11.43 32.01 22.99
CA LEU A 413 10.62 33.04 23.66
C LEU A 413 11.12 33.32 25.09
N GLY A 414 12.37 32.96 25.37
CA GLY A 414 13.08 33.10 26.65
C GLY A 414 13.16 31.78 27.43
N THR A 415 14.13 31.70 28.36
CA THR A 415 14.58 30.46 29.05
C THR A 415 13.47 29.45 29.35
N SER A 416 13.46 28.34 28.61
CA SER A 416 12.45 27.27 28.73
C SER A 416 11.02 27.74 28.54
N SER A 417 10.80 28.54 27.48
CA SER A 417 9.47 28.83 26.96
C SER A 417 8.79 27.58 26.39
N GLY A 418 9.59 26.72 25.75
CA GLY A 418 9.18 25.46 25.14
C GLY A 418 8.57 25.61 23.74
N SER A 419 8.77 24.58 22.92
CA SER A 419 8.33 24.49 21.52
C SER A 419 7.80 23.09 21.19
N ALA A 420 7.02 22.99 20.11
CA ALA A 420 6.59 21.72 19.53
C ALA A 420 6.71 21.75 17.99
N TYR A 421 7.14 20.65 17.41
CA TYR A 421 7.47 20.52 15.99
C TYR A 421 6.52 19.50 15.36
N VAL A 422 5.83 19.90 14.30
CA VAL A 422 4.90 19.02 13.58
C VAL A 422 5.51 18.60 12.24
N TYR A 423 5.56 17.29 12.01
CA TYR A 423 6.12 16.67 10.82
C TYR A 423 5.04 15.95 10.02
N VAL A 424 5.08 16.05 8.69
CA VAL A 424 4.29 15.20 7.78
C VAL A 424 5.23 14.20 7.12
N LEU A 425 5.07 12.94 7.50
CA LEU A 425 5.91 11.82 7.09
C LEU A 425 5.28 11.11 5.87
N LYS A 426 6.12 10.77 4.89
CA LYS A 426 5.69 10.10 3.65
C LYS A 426 6.71 9.05 3.24
N ASN A 427 6.24 8.05 2.51
CA ASN A 427 7.08 7.04 1.87
C ASN A 427 7.96 7.72 0.81
N ASP A 428 9.24 7.35 0.73
CA ASP A 428 10.18 7.91 -0.26
C ASP A 428 10.13 7.13 -1.59
N THR A 429 10.88 7.62 -2.56
CA THR A 429 10.99 7.09 -3.92
C THR A 429 11.48 5.64 -3.91
N GLY A 430 10.61 4.71 -4.35
CA GLY A 430 10.87 3.27 -4.39
C GLY A 430 10.15 2.45 -3.33
N ASP A 431 9.56 3.08 -2.32
CA ASP A 431 8.76 2.41 -1.28
C ASP A 431 7.40 1.91 -1.82
N ASP A 432 6.86 0.84 -1.24
CA ASP A 432 5.49 0.34 -1.51
C ASP A 432 4.43 1.44 -1.27
N CYS A 433 3.39 1.51 -2.12
CA CYS A 433 2.26 2.42 -1.96
C CYS A 433 0.93 1.85 -2.48
N VAL A 434 -0.17 2.34 -1.91
CA VAL A 434 -1.55 2.10 -2.34
C VAL A 434 -2.17 3.37 -2.94
N SER A 435 -1.70 4.55 -2.55
CA SER A 435 -2.16 5.82 -3.11
C SER A 435 -1.08 6.89 -3.22
N ALA A 436 -1.29 7.82 -4.17
CA ALA A 436 -0.44 9.00 -4.36
C ALA A 436 -0.29 9.90 -3.12
N ALA A 437 -1.20 9.78 -2.14
CA ALA A 437 -1.15 10.55 -0.89
C ALA A 437 -0.21 9.96 0.17
N GLU A 438 0.33 8.75 -0.03
CA GLU A 438 1.34 8.13 0.83
C GLU A 438 2.77 8.54 0.46
N CYS A 439 3.00 8.91 -0.80
CA CYS A 439 4.31 9.17 -1.37
C CYS A 439 4.75 10.63 -1.25
N ALA A 440 6.04 10.85 -0.94
CA ALA A 440 6.61 12.18 -0.79
C ALA A 440 6.60 13.01 -2.09
N SER A 441 6.69 12.32 -3.23
CA SER A 441 6.60 12.89 -4.57
C SER A 441 5.18 13.29 -4.99
N GLY A 442 4.15 12.76 -4.31
CA GLY A 442 2.75 12.85 -4.76
C GLY A 442 2.39 11.87 -5.89
N TYR A 443 3.24 10.89 -6.21
CA TYR A 443 2.99 9.89 -7.27
C TYR A 443 3.15 8.46 -6.76
N CYS A 444 2.14 7.63 -6.99
CA CYS A 444 2.14 6.19 -6.71
C CYS A 444 1.80 5.47 -8.02
N VAL A 445 2.77 4.76 -8.59
CA VAL A 445 2.66 4.11 -9.90
C VAL A 445 3.16 2.67 -9.76
N ASP A 446 2.46 1.71 -10.37
CA ASP A 446 2.75 0.27 -10.26
C ASP A 446 2.74 -0.32 -8.84
N GLY A 447 2.29 0.46 -7.85
CA GLY A 447 2.34 0.12 -6.43
C GLY A 447 3.63 0.57 -5.71
N VAL A 448 4.47 1.39 -6.35
CA VAL A 448 5.64 2.02 -5.73
C VAL A 448 5.61 3.55 -5.84
N CYS A 449 6.19 4.23 -4.85
CA CYS A 449 6.31 5.68 -4.84
C CYS A 449 7.29 6.16 -5.90
N CYS A 450 6.80 6.95 -6.84
CA CYS A 450 7.50 7.27 -8.09
C CYS A 450 8.11 8.67 -8.08
N ASP A 451 9.28 8.87 -8.66
CA ASP A 451 9.98 10.17 -8.76
C ASP A 451 9.18 11.24 -9.51
N SER A 452 8.23 10.81 -10.34
CA SER A 452 7.46 11.61 -11.28
C SER A 452 6.13 10.93 -11.62
N ALA A 453 5.29 11.61 -12.43
CA ALA A 453 3.92 11.19 -12.68
C ALA A 453 3.77 9.85 -13.42
N CYS A 454 4.77 9.46 -14.23
CA CYS A 454 4.79 8.25 -15.05
C CYS A 454 3.44 7.98 -15.75
N ASP A 455 3.09 8.89 -16.66
CA ASP A 455 1.76 9.07 -17.23
C ASP A 455 1.63 8.63 -18.71
N LEU A 456 2.63 7.94 -19.27
CA LEU A 456 2.61 7.43 -20.65
C LEU A 456 1.90 6.07 -20.79
N GLY A 457 1.55 5.42 -19.68
CA GLY A 457 0.60 4.32 -19.60
C GLY A 457 1.28 2.94 -19.69
N PRO A 458 1.09 2.15 -20.76
CA PRO A 458 1.74 0.84 -20.89
C PRO A 458 3.21 0.91 -21.31
N CYS A 459 3.76 2.11 -21.51
CA CYS A 459 5.11 2.31 -22.05
C CYS A 459 6.07 3.10 -21.17
N ASP A 460 5.65 3.48 -19.98
CA ASP A 460 6.53 3.74 -18.86
C ASP A 460 6.24 2.73 -17.73
N GLY A 461 7.13 2.69 -16.74
CA GLY A 461 6.97 1.85 -15.57
C GLY A 461 7.85 2.38 -14.45
N CYS A 462 7.37 2.26 -13.21
CA CYS A 462 8.07 2.75 -12.02
C CYS A 462 8.51 1.65 -11.06
N SER A 463 8.06 0.40 -11.25
CA SER A 463 8.58 -0.76 -10.53
C SER A 463 9.50 -1.62 -11.40
N ILE A 464 10.48 -2.31 -10.81
CA ILE A 464 11.31 -3.32 -11.50
C ILE A 464 10.42 -4.44 -12.06
N ALA A 465 9.27 -4.71 -11.43
CA ALA A 465 8.29 -5.69 -11.89
C ALA A 465 7.56 -5.28 -13.19
N THR A 466 7.43 -3.98 -13.46
CA THR A 466 6.85 -3.42 -14.70
C THR A 466 7.91 -3.00 -15.72
N GLY A 467 9.20 -3.07 -15.37
CA GLY A 467 10.33 -2.85 -16.29
C GLY A 467 11.19 -1.64 -15.95
N ALA A 468 10.99 -1.01 -14.79
CA ALA A 468 11.78 0.12 -14.35
C ALA A 468 13.26 -0.22 -14.11
N SER A 469 14.10 0.81 -14.25
CA SER A 469 15.55 0.72 -14.04
C SER A 469 15.94 0.52 -12.56
N ALA A 470 15.12 1.05 -11.65
CA ALA A 470 15.01 0.69 -10.24
C ALA A 470 13.58 1.02 -9.78
N ASP A 471 13.15 0.47 -8.64
CA ASP A 471 11.85 0.83 -8.06
C ASP A 471 11.84 2.32 -7.70
N GLY A 472 10.78 3.01 -8.06
CA GLY A 472 10.60 4.45 -7.88
C GLY A 472 11.19 5.34 -8.98
N ILE A 473 11.99 4.82 -9.92
CA ILE A 473 12.53 5.62 -11.05
C ILE A 473 11.62 5.45 -12.27
N CYS A 474 10.89 6.50 -12.65
CA CYS A 474 10.05 6.45 -13.84
C CYS A 474 10.90 6.20 -15.09
N THR A 475 10.69 5.04 -15.71
CA THR A 475 11.56 4.53 -16.78
C THR A 475 10.75 4.34 -18.06
N LEU A 476 11.17 5.01 -19.14
CA LEU A 476 10.60 4.81 -20.47
C LEU A 476 10.95 3.41 -21.00
N LEU A 477 9.94 2.61 -21.31
CA LEU A 477 10.09 1.24 -21.78
C LEU A 477 10.37 1.19 -23.29
N ASP A 478 11.13 0.17 -23.69
CA ASP A 478 11.47 -0.15 -25.07
C ASP A 478 11.32 -1.67 -25.28
N GLY A 479 10.61 -2.07 -26.33
CA GLY A 479 10.27 -3.47 -26.63
C GLY A 479 9.19 -4.11 -25.73
N ALA A 480 8.64 -3.39 -24.75
CA ALA A 480 7.47 -3.84 -23.97
C ALA A 480 6.20 -3.89 -24.85
N THR A 481 5.26 -4.79 -24.54
CA THR A 481 3.98 -4.90 -25.27
C THR A 481 2.98 -3.87 -24.77
N CYS A 482 2.30 -3.20 -25.69
CA CYS A 482 1.29 -2.19 -25.39
C CYS A 482 0.07 -2.33 -26.32
N ASP A 483 -0.79 -1.31 -26.33
CA ASP A 483 -1.94 -1.12 -27.22
C ASP A 483 -1.95 0.39 -27.55
N ASP A 484 -1.81 0.78 -28.82
CA ASP A 484 -1.79 2.22 -29.20
C ASP A 484 -3.19 2.78 -29.49
N GLY A 485 -4.24 1.96 -29.30
CA GLY A 485 -5.64 2.27 -29.60
C GLY A 485 -6.03 2.04 -31.06
N ASN A 486 -5.11 1.63 -31.94
CA ASN A 486 -5.37 1.33 -33.34
C ASN A 486 -5.69 -0.15 -33.52
N ALA A 487 -6.98 -0.48 -33.62
CA ALA A 487 -7.43 -1.86 -33.85
C ALA A 487 -7.03 -2.45 -35.22
N CYS A 488 -6.27 -1.70 -36.03
CA CYS A 488 -5.66 -2.15 -37.29
C CYS A 488 -4.16 -2.45 -37.19
N THR A 489 -3.53 -2.38 -36.03
CA THR A 489 -2.22 -2.99 -35.77
C THR A 489 -2.40 -4.27 -34.95
N LEU A 490 -1.57 -5.28 -35.21
CA LEU A 490 -1.73 -6.63 -34.67
C LEU A 490 -0.71 -6.96 -33.57
N THR A 491 0.29 -6.11 -33.40
CA THR A 491 1.36 -6.22 -32.41
C THR A 491 1.89 -4.82 -32.11
N ASP A 492 1.58 -4.26 -30.94
CA ASP A 492 2.02 -2.91 -30.59
C ASP A 492 3.13 -3.00 -29.55
N THR A 493 4.17 -2.19 -29.74
CA THR A 493 5.36 -2.23 -28.89
C THR A 493 5.82 -0.83 -28.51
N CYS A 494 6.24 -0.68 -27.26
CA CYS A 494 6.84 0.54 -26.77
C CYS A 494 8.17 0.80 -27.46
N LEU A 495 8.36 2.02 -27.97
CA LEU A 495 9.60 2.52 -28.54
C LEU A 495 9.95 3.82 -27.81
N VAL A 496 10.84 3.72 -26.82
CA VAL A 496 11.28 4.85 -25.97
C VAL A 496 10.09 5.63 -25.38
N GLY A 497 9.21 4.93 -24.65
CA GLY A 497 8.08 5.56 -23.96
C GLY A 497 6.82 5.80 -24.81
N GLN A 498 6.88 5.64 -26.13
CA GLN A 498 5.69 5.74 -27.00
C GLN A 498 5.22 4.35 -27.42
N CYS A 499 3.93 4.05 -27.26
CA CYS A 499 3.37 2.85 -27.90
C CYS A 499 3.31 3.08 -29.41
N VAL A 500 3.85 2.13 -30.18
CA VAL A 500 3.88 2.17 -31.64
C VAL A 500 3.33 0.86 -32.18
N GLY A 501 2.17 0.94 -32.84
CA GLY A 501 1.55 -0.19 -33.50
C GLY A 501 2.35 -0.70 -34.71
N ALA A 502 2.47 -2.03 -34.79
CA ALA A 502 3.15 -2.73 -35.88
C ALA A 502 2.30 -3.90 -36.41
N SER A 503 2.82 -4.59 -37.44
CA SER A 503 2.11 -5.67 -38.13
C SER A 503 0.70 -5.27 -38.60
N PRO A 504 0.56 -4.28 -39.51
CA PRO A 504 -0.74 -3.73 -39.90
C PRO A 504 -1.67 -4.81 -40.48
N MET A 505 -2.95 -4.72 -40.12
CA MET A 505 -4.00 -5.65 -40.52
C MET A 505 -4.26 -5.59 -42.03
N VAL A 506 -3.82 -6.64 -42.73
CA VAL A 506 -4.00 -6.76 -44.18
C VAL A 506 -5.45 -7.17 -44.48
N CYS A 507 -6.25 -6.20 -44.93
CA CYS A 507 -7.55 -6.45 -45.52
C CYS A 507 -7.42 -7.05 -46.93
N SER A 508 -8.40 -7.85 -47.35
CA SER A 508 -8.41 -8.42 -48.70
C SER A 508 -8.80 -7.34 -49.70
N ASP A 509 -7.92 -7.06 -50.66
CA ASP A 509 -8.29 -6.33 -51.87
C ASP A 509 -9.22 -7.18 -52.76
N ASP A 510 -10.06 -6.49 -53.51
CA ASP A 510 -10.81 -6.97 -54.67
C ASP A 510 -10.23 -6.28 -55.93
N PRO A 511 -10.42 -6.77 -57.16
CA PRO A 511 -10.05 -6.04 -58.37
C PRO A 511 -10.42 -4.54 -58.35
N CYS A 512 -11.59 -4.16 -57.84
CA CYS A 512 -12.06 -2.76 -57.78
C CYS A 512 -12.45 -2.20 -56.41
N PHE A 513 -12.19 -2.92 -55.32
CA PHE A 513 -12.20 -2.34 -53.97
C PHE A 513 -10.83 -2.44 -53.31
N ALA A 514 -10.40 -1.36 -52.66
CA ALA A 514 -9.25 -1.36 -51.77
C ALA A 514 -9.71 -1.80 -50.37
N GLY A 515 -9.03 -2.78 -49.78
CA GLY A 515 -9.26 -3.19 -48.41
C GLY A 515 -8.61 -2.21 -47.43
N ILE A 516 -9.40 -1.39 -46.74
CA ILE A 516 -8.91 -0.43 -45.74
C ILE A 516 -9.45 -0.81 -44.37
N CYS A 517 -8.58 -0.95 -43.38
CA CYS A 517 -8.99 -1.23 -42.02
C CYS A 517 -9.37 0.07 -41.29
N ASP A 518 -10.51 0.08 -40.58
CA ASP A 518 -10.94 1.20 -39.72
C ASP A 518 -10.19 1.15 -38.36
N PRO A 519 -9.30 2.11 -38.07
CA PRO A 519 -8.46 2.09 -36.86
C PRO A 519 -9.26 2.12 -35.56
N ALA A 520 -10.50 2.59 -35.57
CA ALA A 520 -11.34 2.65 -34.37
C ALA A 520 -12.08 1.32 -34.08
N THR A 521 -12.10 0.36 -35.01
CA THR A 521 -12.90 -0.88 -34.87
C THR A 521 -12.21 -2.17 -35.33
N GLY A 522 -11.10 -2.10 -36.06
CA GLY A 522 -10.42 -3.27 -36.64
C GLY A 522 -11.23 -3.94 -37.76
N VAL A 523 -12.25 -3.25 -38.29
CA VAL A 523 -13.10 -3.76 -39.36
C VAL A 523 -12.51 -3.39 -40.71
N CYS A 524 -12.28 -4.40 -41.55
CA CYS A 524 -11.98 -4.18 -42.96
C CYS A 524 -13.19 -3.61 -43.70
N LEU A 525 -13.07 -2.35 -44.11
CA LEU A 525 -13.96 -1.68 -45.04
C LEU A 525 -13.44 -1.87 -46.47
N ALA A 526 -14.36 -1.77 -47.44
CA ALA A 526 -14.06 -1.88 -48.86
C ALA A 526 -14.34 -0.53 -49.53
N GLU A 527 -13.29 0.25 -49.82
CA GLU A 527 -13.43 1.50 -50.55
C GLU A 527 -13.34 1.28 -52.07
N VAL A 528 -14.21 1.93 -52.83
CA VAL A 528 -14.21 1.85 -54.30
C VAL A 528 -12.93 2.47 -54.86
N LYS A 529 -12.16 1.71 -55.64
CA LYS A 529 -10.98 2.25 -56.33
C LYS A 529 -11.41 3.31 -57.36
N PRO A 530 -10.60 4.37 -57.59
CA PRO A 530 -10.94 5.43 -58.53
C PRO A 530 -11.27 4.90 -59.94
N ASP A 531 -12.26 5.52 -60.59
CA ASP A 531 -12.60 5.20 -61.98
C ASP A 531 -11.37 5.37 -62.89
N GLY A 532 -11.08 4.34 -63.70
CA GLY A 532 -9.86 4.28 -64.51
C GLY A 532 -8.65 3.61 -63.85
N ALA A 533 -8.75 3.15 -62.59
CA ALA A 533 -7.72 2.31 -61.98
C ALA A 533 -7.69 0.91 -62.63
N ASN A 534 -6.50 0.41 -62.96
CA ASN A 534 -6.33 -0.92 -63.56
C ASN A 534 -6.89 -2.04 -62.66
N CYS A 535 -7.56 -3.01 -63.29
CA CYS A 535 -8.03 -4.23 -62.69
C CYS A 535 -7.92 -5.40 -63.70
N ASP A 536 -8.54 -6.53 -63.40
CA ASP A 536 -8.70 -7.70 -64.27
C ASP A 536 -10.12 -8.23 -63.99
N ASP A 537 -10.97 -8.34 -65.01
CA ASP A 537 -12.35 -8.83 -64.86
C ASP A 537 -12.47 -10.36 -65.07
N GLY A 538 -11.34 -11.04 -65.23
CA GLY A 538 -11.23 -12.49 -65.45
C GLY A 538 -11.61 -12.92 -66.87
N ASN A 539 -11.89 -11.97 -67.77
CA ASN A 539 -12.30 -12.25 -69.13
C ASN A 539 -11.11 -12.08 -70.11
N ALA A 540 -10.55 -13.20 -70.58
CA ALA A 540 -9.42 -13.20 -71.50
C ALA A 540 -9.71 -12.63 -72.91
N CYS A 541 -10.96 -12.21 -73.17
CA CYS A 541 -11.39 -11.49 -74.37
C CYS A 541 -11.48 -9.97 -74.19
N THR A 542 -11.15 -9.46 -73.01
CA THR A 542 -10.96 -8.04 -72.75
C THR A 542 -9.51 -7.73 -72.38
N ALA A 543 -9.18 -6.44 -72.45
CA ALA A 543 -7.90 -5.89 -72.05
C ALA A 543 -8.09 -4.40 -71.71
N LEU A 544 -7.11 -3.83 -71.01
CA LEU A 544 -7.19 -2.47 -70.45
C LEU A 544 -8.43 -2.34 -69.55
N ASP A 545 -8.58 -3.33 -68.68
CA ASP A 545 -9.71 -3.47 -67.79
C ASP A 545 -9.53 -2.49 -66.63
N VAL A 546 -10.54 -1.66 -66.40
CA VAL A 546 -10.48 -0.58 -65.41
C VAL A 546 -11.73 -0.54 -64.56
N CYS A 547 -11.56 -0.07 -63.33
CA CYS A 547 -12.67 0.16 -62.44
C CYS A 547 -13.58 1.27 -62.98
N THR A 548 -14.89 1.06 -62.88
CA THR A 548 -15.92 2.07 -63.11
C THR A 548 -17.06 1.82 -62.13
N GLY A 549 -17.27 2.74 -61.18
CA GLY A 549 -18.33 2.62 -60.16
C GLY A 549 -18.20 1.40 -59.24
N GLY A 550 -16.98 0.91 -58.99
CA GLY A 550 -16.72 -0.28 -58.17
C GLY A 550 -16.84 -1.62 -58.91
N VAL A 551 -17.03 -1.62 -60.23
CA VAL A 551 -17.00 -2.84 -61.06
C VAL A 551 -15.78 -2.79 -61.97
N CYS A 552 -15.06 -3.90 -62.11
CA CYS A 552 -14.01 -4.02 -63.13
C CYS A 552 -14.65 -4.25 -64.49
N LEU A 553 -14.31 -3.43 -65.48
CA LEU A 553 -14.86 -3.52 -66.83
C LEU A 553 -13.75 -3.45 -67.88
N GLY A 554 -13.65 -4.48 -68.71
CA GLY A 554 -12.80 -4.47 -69.89
C GLY A 554 -13.20 -3.43 -70.94
N THR A 555 -12.31 -2.47 -71.22
CA THR A 555 -12.59 -1.38 -72.16
C THR A 555 -12.21 -1.67 -73.61
N LYS A 556 -11.42 -2.72 -73.86
CA LYS A 556 -10.99 -3.12 -75.20
C LYS A 556 -11.26 -4.62 -75.43
N SER A 557 -12.31 -4.91 -76.20
CA SER A 557 -12.63 -6.28 -76.62
C SER A 557 -11.68 -6.80 -77.71
N THR A 558 -11.35 -8.09 -77.65
CA THR A 558 -10.66 -8.82 -78.72
C THR A 558 -11.55 -8.99 -79.94
N GLU A 559 -11.29 -8.21 -81.00
CA GLU A 559 -11.99 -8.32 -82.29
C GLU A 559 -11.54 -9.57 -83.06
N CYS A 560 -12.41 -10.58 -83.10
CA CYS A 560 -12.18 -11.82 -83.84
C CYS A 560 -12.52 -11.68 -85.32
N LEU A 561 -11.70 -10.93 -86.05
CA LEU A 561 -11.87 -10.69 -87.48
C LEU A 561 -11.87 -11.99 -88.30
N ALA A 562 -12.61 -11.98 -89.42
CA ALA A 562 -12.67 -13.08 -90.37
C ALA A 562 -11.26 -13.45 -90.90
N ILE A 563 -10.85 -14.70 -90.67
CA ILE A 563 -9.49 -15.20 -91.01
C ILE A 563 -9.17 -15.05 -92.51
N ASN A 564 -10.17 -15.21 -93.36
CA ASN A 564 -10.10 -14.91 -94.80
C ASN A 564 -11.52 -14.67 -95.36
N ALA A 565 -11.64 -14.40 -96.66
CA ALA A 565 -12.92 -14.18 -97.35
C ALA A 565 -13.88 -15.40 -97.41
N CYS A 566 -13.51 -16.52 -96.78
CA CYS A 566 -14.29 -17.75 -96.64
C CYS A 566 -14.51 -18.14 -95.16
N HIS A 567 -14.31 -17.20 -94.22
CA HIS A 567 -14.69 -17.32 -92.82
C HIS A 567 -15.57 -16.13 -92.42
N ALA A 568 -16.46 -16.36 -91.45
CA ALA A 568 -17.16 -15.28 -90.76
C ALA A 568 -16.25 -14.66 -89.68
N GLU A 569 -16.63 -13.49 -89.18
CA GLU A 569 -16.11 -12.97 -87.92
C GLU A 569 -16.51 -13.90 -86.77
N GLY A 570 -15.58 -14.12 -85.84
CA GLY A 570 -15.73 -15.04 -84.74
C GLY A 570 -16.28 -14.40 -83.47
N THR A 571 -16.63 -15.24 -82.50
CA THR A 571 -16.77 -14.86 -81.10
C THR A 571 -15.49 -15.24 -80.34
N CYS A 572 -15.05 -14.39 -79.43
CA CYS A 572 -13.93 -14.69 -78.54
C CYS A 572 -14.43 -15.53 -77.33
N ASP A 573 -13.69 -16.59 -76.96
CA ASP A 573 -13.95 -17.41 -75.78
C ASP A 573 -13.40 -16.75 -74.51
N THR A 574 -14.29 -16.32 -73.61
CA THR A 574 -13.98 -15.44 -72.47
C THR A 574 -13.03 -16.03 -71.42
N ILE A 575 -12.71 -17.33 -71.49
CA ILE A 575 -11.81 -18.00 -70.54
C ILE A 575 -10.41 -18.20 -71.15
N SER A 576 -10.33 -18.37 -72.47
CA SER A 576 -9.07 -18.68 -73.18
C SER A 576 -8.55 -17.57 -74.11
N GLY A 577 -9.35 -16.52 -74.36
CA GLY A 577 -9.03 -15.46 -75.32
C GLY A 577 -9.04 -15.92 -76.78
N ALA A 578 -9.50 -17.14 -77.05
CA ALA A 578 -9.43 -17.77 -78.36
C ALA A 578 -10.61 -17.35 -79.26
N CYS A 579 -10.31 -16.90 -80.48
CA CYS A 579 -11.31 -16.60 -81.49
C CYS A 579 -11.87 -17.87 -82.15
N SER A 580 -13.20 -18.02 -82.19
CA SER A 580 -13.85 -19.09 -82.95
C SER A 580 -13.72 -18.87 -84.45
N ALA A 581 -13.19 -19.85 -85.19
CA ALA A 581 -13.15 -19.84 -86.65
C ALA A 581 -14.41 -20.51 -87.21
N LEU A 582 -15.30 -19.75 -87.86
CA LEU A 582 -16.50 -20.28 -88.52
C LEU A 582 -16.34 -20.16 -90.04
N GLU A 583 -16.28 -21.29 -90.75
CA GLU A 583 -16.23 -21.31 -92.21
C GLU A 583 -17.54 -20.80 -92.84
N LEU A 584 -17.44 -20.00 -93.90
CA LEU A 584 -18.59 -19.60 -94.72
C LEU A 584 -18.99 -20.74 -95.67
N PRO A 585 -20.28 -20.89 -96.01
CA PRO A 585 -20.77 -22.00 -96.81
C PRO A 585 -20.06 -22.17 -98.16
N ASP A 586 -19.79 -23.42 -98.54
CA ASP A 586 -19.29 -23.79 -99.87
C ASP A 586 -20.15 -23.16 -100.98
N GLY A 587 -19.50 -22.44 -101.89
CA GLY A 587 -20.13 -21.64 -102.94
C GLY A 587 -20.24 -20.13 -102.64
N THR A 588 -19.91 -19.67 -101.43
CA THR A 588 -19.80 -18.23 -101.11
C THR A 588 -18.78 -17.56 -102.03
N VAL A 589 -19.10 -16.40 -102.61
CA VAL A 589 -18.24 -15.73 -103.60
C VAL A 589 -17.05 -15.06 -102.90
N CYS A 590 -15.84 -15.28 -103.43
CA CYS A 590 -14.60 -14.77 -102.88
C CYS A 590 -13.67 -14.25 -104.00
N PRO A 591 -12.63 -13.45 -103.69
CA PRO A 591 -11.80 -12.82 -104.73
C PRO A 591 -11.07 -13.85 -105.61
N GLY A 592 -11.55 -13.99 -106.86
CA GLY A 592 -11.00 -14.93 -107.84
C GLY A 592 -11.64 -16.33 -107.86
N GLY A 593 -12.72 -16.57 -107.12
CA GLY A 593 -13.31 -17.91 -107.03
C GLY A 593 -14.60 -18.03 -106.22
N ALA A 594 -14.87 -19.24 -105.77
CA ALA A 594 -15.87 -19.54 -104.75
C ALA A 594 -15.23 -20.31 -103.58
N CYS A 595 -15.78 -20.14 -102.38
CA CYS A 595 -15.31 -20.83 -101.19
C CYS A 595 -15.60 -22.33 -101.26
N ARG A 596 -14.64 -23.14 -100.84
CA ARG A 596 -14.79 -24.55 -100.47
C ARG A 596 -13.89 -24.85 -99.28
N SER A 597 -14.45 -25.38 -98.19
CA SER A 597 -13.72 -25.75 -96.97
C SER A 597 -12.75 -24.65 -96.50
N GLY A 598 -13.32 -23.51 -96.08
CA GLY A 598 -12.59 -22.33 -95.60
C GLY A 598 -11.65 -21.63 -96.61
N THR A 599 -11.65 -22.02 -97.90
CA THR A 599 -10.62 -21.61 -98.88
C THR A 599 -11.22 -21.20 -100.23
N CYS A 600 -10.68 -20.18 -100.91
CA CYS A 600 -11.18 -19.69 -102.20
C CYS A 600 -10.56 -20.41 -103.40
N VAL A 601 -11.35 -20.89 -104.38
CA VAL A 601 -10.85 -21.63 -105.56
C VAL A 601 -11.43 -21.16 -106.92
N PRO A 602 -10.62 -21.05 -108.00
CA PRO A 602 -11.09 -20.65 -109.35
C PRO A 602 -11.89 -21.72 -110.12
N ASN A 603 -12.49 -21.33 -111.26
CA ASN A 603 -13.42 -22.15 -112.05
C ASN A 603 -12.91 -22.55 -113.47
N GLU A 604 -13.50 -23.64 -113.98
CA GLU A 604 -13.47 -24.18 -115.37
C GLU A 604 -12.20 -24.92 -115.86
N LEU A 605 -12.24 -26.01 -116.65
CA LEU A 605 -13.28 -26.98 -117.07
C LEU A 605 -12.59 -28.32 -117.53
N PRO A 606 -13.24 -29.50 -117.50
CA PRO A 606 -12.67 -30.83 -117.88
C PRO A 606 -13.23 -31.33 -119.26
N PRO A 607 -13.14 -32.63 -119.71
CA PRO A 607 -12.47 -33.86 -119.19
C PRO A 607 -11.68 -34.69 -120.28
N THR A 608 -11.08 -35.85 -119.92
CA THR A 608 -11.37 -37.23 -120.49
C THR A 608 -10.29 -38.31 -120.21
N GLY A 609 -10.67 -39.42 -119.54
CA GLY A 609 -10.19 -40.82 -119.72
C GLY A 609 -8.77 -41.28 -119.29
N VAL A 610 -8.43 -42.59 -119.19
CA VAL A 610 -9.12 -43.78 -118.61
C VAL A 610 -8.20 -45.06 -118.53
N LEU A 611 -8.22 -45.81 -117.40
CA LEU A 611 -7.86 -47.24 -117.15
C LEU A 611 -6.42 -47.85 -117.29
N VAL A 612 -5.89 -48.42 -116.17
CA VAL A 612 -4.97 -49.60 -115.90
C VAL A 612 -3.67 -49.86 -116.73
N THR A 613 -2.56 -50.49 -116.27
CA THR A 613 -2.08 -51.27 -115.06
C THR A 613 -0.57 -50.95 -114.78
N GLY A 614 0.13 -51.33 -113.69
CA GLY A 614 -0.23 -51.98 -112.41
C GLY A 614 0.57 -53.27 -112.03
N GLY A 615 1.59 -53.22 -111.14
CA GLY A 615 2.20 -54.40 -110.47
C GLY A 615 3.66 -54.28 -109.94
N GLY A 616 3.98 -54.90 -108.78
CA GLY A 616 5.33 -55.05 -108.14
C GLY A 616 5.75 -53.89 -107.21
N CYS A 617 6.07 -54.01 -105.90
CA CYS A 617 6.98 -54.91 -105.12
C CYS A 617 8.49 -54.58 -105.34
N ASP A 618 9.37 -54.40 -104.35
CA ASP A 618 9.34 -54.31 -102.85
C ASP A 618 10.69 -53.64 -102.38
N CYS A 619 11.18 -53.46 -101.13
CA CYS A 619 10.84 -53.88 -99.76
C CYS A 619 11.56 -53.03 -98.66
N ARG A 620 10.82 -52.50 -97.65
CA ARG A 620 11.25 -52.17 -96.25
C ARG A 620 12.39 -51.12 -96.01
N MET A 621 12.67 -50.63 -94.78
CA MET A 621 12.14 -50.85 -93.39
C MET A 621 11.64 -49.50 -92.80
N HIS A 622 10.67 -49.33 -91.87
CA HIS A 622 10.08 -50.07 -90.72
C HIS A 622 10.86 -50.06 -89.38
N VAL A 623 10.45 -49.19 -88.45
CA VAL A 623 9.82 -49.45 -87.12
C VAL A 623 9.22 -48.11 -86.61
N ASP A 624 8.00 -47.95 -86.08
CA ASP A 624 7.15 -48.69 -85.12
C ASP A 624 7.51 -48.48 -83.63
N ALA A 625 6.57 -48.21 -82.70
CA ALA A 625 5.14 -47.88 -82.83
C ALA A 625 4.53 -47.26 -81.53
N SER A 626 3.25 -46.91 -81.63
CA SER A 626 2.18 -46.70 -80.61
C SER A 626 2.23 -47.53 -79.30
N ALA A 627 1.41 -47.30 -78.25
CA ALA A 627 0.63 -46.16 -77.71
C ALA A 627 -0.23 -46.66 -76.50
N TYR A 628 -0.63 -45.79 -75.57
CA TYR A 628 -1.69 -46.05 -74.56
C TYR A 628 -2.26 -44.68 -74.09
N THR A 629 -3.48 -44.19 -74.36
CA THR A 629 -4.88 -44.66 -74.25
C THR A 629 -5.56 -44.53 -72.87
N ARG A 630 -6.37 -43.46 -72.72
CA ARG A 630 -7.57 -43.28 -71.84
C ARG A 630 -7.32 -43.29 -70.30
N GLY A 631 -8.10 -42.58 -69.46
CA GLY A 631 -9.13 -41.55 -69.71
C GLY A 631 -10.33 -41.63 -68.74
N TRP A 632 -10.91 -40.47 -68.37
CA TRP A 632 -12.17 -40.26 -67.61
C TRP A 632 -12.11 -40.66 -66.10
N GLY A 633 -12.88 -40.07 -65.17
CA GLY A 633 -13.70 -38.84 -65.24
C GLY A 633 -14.60 -38.60 -63.99
N SER A 634 -14.85 -37.31 -63.68
CA SER A 634 -16.07 -36.69 -63.10
C SER A 634 -16.73 -37.11 -61.76
N ALA A 635 -16.97 -36.11 -60.90
CA ALA A 635 -18.06 -35.94 -59.91
C ALA A 635 -18.09 -36.89 -58.67
N ALA A 636 -18.78 -36.59 -57.55
CA ALA A 636 -19.83 -35.60 -57.27
C ALA A 636 -19.84 -35.11 -55.79
N MET A 637 -20.77 -34.19 -55.44
CA MET A 637 -21.03 -33.74 -54.05
C MET A 637 -21.78 -34.78 -53.20
N ILE A 638 -21.66 -34.65 -51.86
CA ILE A 638 -22.78 -34.42 -50.90
C ILE A 638 -22.20 -34.30 -49.48
N GLY A 639 -22.67 -33.34 -48.68
CA GLY A 639 -22.28 -33.17 -47.27
C GLY A 639 -23.30 -33.73 -46.28
N LEU A 640 -22.97 -33.77 -44.98
CA LEU A 640 -23.94 -34.05 -43.91
C LEU A 640 -23.61 -33.33 -42.60
N VAL A 641 -24.65 -32.91 -41.88
CA VAL A 641 -24.56 -32.23 -40.57
C VAL A 641 -24.62 -33.26 -39.43
N ALA A 642 -23.81 -33.08 -38.38
CA ALA A 642 -23.98 -33.79 -37.11
C ALA A 642 -23.58 -32.95 -35.89
N MET A 643 -24.56 -32.42 -35.15
CA MET A 643 -24.34 -31.94 -33.77
C MET A 643 -24.20 -33.12 -32.80
N ARG A 644 -23.37 -32.99 -31.76
CA ARG A 644 -23.67 -33.63 -30.47
C ARG A 644 -23.03 -32.91 -29.27
N LYS A 645 -23.88 -32.60 -28.28
CA LYS A 645 -23.48 -32.08 -26.96
C LYS A 645 -22.90 -33.21 -26.09
N ALA A 646 -21.89 -32.90 -25.28
CA ALA A 646 -21.61 -33.62 -24.05
C ALA A 646 -21.09 -32.66 -22.95
N ARG A 647 -21.82 -32.56 -21.83
CA ARG A 647 -21.28 -32.01 -20.58
C ARG A 647 -20.55 -33.14 -19.84
N GLN A 648 -19.48 -32.83 -19.11
CA GLN A 648 -19.31 -33.40 -17.76
C GLN A 648 -18.40 -32.55 -16.86
N ARG A 649 -18.59 -32.68 -15.54
CA ARG A 649 -17.81 -32.03 -14.48
C ARG A 649 -16.85 -33.03 -13.82
N ARG A 650 -15.67 -32.56 -13.44
CA ARG A 650 -14.82 -32.97 -12.29
C ARG A 650 -13.73 -31.88 -12.17
N SER A 651 -13.42 -31.22 -11.05
CA SER A 651 -13.57 -31.51 -9.61
C SER A 651 -12.74 -32.70 -9.14
N LEU A 652 -11.59 -32.41 -8.52
CA LEU A 652 -10.76 -33.34 -7.75
C LEU A 652 -10.03 -32.59 -6.63
N HIS A 653 -10.32 -32.96 -5.37
CA HIS A 653 -9.47 -32.68 -4.21
C HIS A 653 -8.48 -33.85 -4.04
N HIS A 654 -7.26 -33.56 -3.57
CA HIS A 654 -6.51 -34.35 -2.56
C HIS A 654 -5.40 -33.43 -2.01
N MET A 655 -5.33 -33.13 -0.70
CA MET A 655 -4.88 -33.97 0.42
C MET A 655 -3.37 -34.23 0.48
N LYS A 656 -2.71 -33.67 1.50
CA LYS A 656 -1.48 -34.24 2.11
C LYS A 656 -1.81 -35.63 2.70
N PRO A 657 -0.81 -36.51 2.90
CA PRO A 657 -0.32 -36.66 4.27
C PRO A 657 1.16 -37.07 4.41
N ARG A 658 1.91 -36.36 5.26
CA ARG A 658 2.37 -36.86 6.57
C ARG A 658 2.92 -35.72 7.42
#